data_AF-D3WYW0-F1
#
_entry.id   AF-D3WYW0-F1
#
_cell.length_a   1.000
_cell.length_b   1.000
_cell.length_c   1.000
_cell.angle_alpha   90.00
_cell.angle_beta   90.00
_cell.angle_gamma   90.00
#
_symmetry.space_group_name_H-M   'P 1'
#
loop_
_entity.id
_entity.type
_entity.pdbx_description
1 polymer ?
#
loop_
_entity_poly.entity_id
_entity_poly.type
_entity_poly.pdbx_seq_one_letter_code
_entity_poly.pdbx_strand_id
1 'polypeptide(L)'
;MLENKKHKKMSLSGKSLLMGTLSTAAIVLSASTVNAATNTDTVDNANASQVTTVKASASVNKNDNSGLKENATNDKVAGTETNLNSSLNSGKETSSQVNDSKEDSSSTQVGSTPISSAIINNGKASSDLNQDSDNISDHFKDNNSQGQSSTSSEKTELKGKIKEIVNNSGIDVTKLTNDQINNLNKVNFDNDPQDGTKLTLNDLDAIGQALIRRDPKYAVPYFNAKEIKNMDAAETKDAQTGKTETLEIWDSWPVQDPITGYVSNYKGYQLVIAMMGMPKKNDNHIYLLYNKYNDNEFSHWRNAGSIFGYNETPDLQEWSGSAIVNKDGSVQLFYTKNDTSNGKLNDQQLATANLKLNVDNNGVSIASVDNDHVIFIGDGKHYQTYDQFSNGKNRNRDNYTLRDPHVVEEENGDRYLVFEANTGSNNYQGEDQVYRWANYGGNDKFNVNNFLSYFGNNDDQALASVANGALGILKLSGDQNNPTVKLDDVYSPLVTSLMVSDEMERPDIVKVGNKYYLFSATRLSRGTKGEITRLANKVVGDNVAMIGFVSDSLTHGYVPLNGSGVVLTASVPANWRTATYSYYAVPIEGKENQLLITAYMTNRGEVAGKGNNSTWAPSFILQLNPDNTTTVLAKLTNQGVWVWNGDSENKNMIGSLEKDSPNSAALDGEWGKFIDWDAINSYSLKPHQPVTPNVPTTPEKPENPTTPNTPDTPRTPEVPTTPVKKTTQSELPKAGAKDGIAATILGAISSMLGVIGLAGISKRKRNN
;
A
#
# COMPACT_ATOMS: atom_id res chain seq x y z
N MET A 1 54.41 22.85 -18.80
CA MET A 1 54.40 23.38 -20.17
C MET A 1 53.02 23.94 -20.48
N LEU A 2 52.97 24.83 -21.47
CA LEU A 2 51.85 25.44 -22.22
C LEU A 2 50.45 24.79 -22.13
N GLU A 3 49.32 25.51 -22.30
CA GLU A 3 49.02 26.95 -22.14
C GLU A 3 47.49 27.19 -22.31
N ASN A 4 46.99 28.37 -21.90
CA ASN A 4 45.80 29.12 -22.38
C ASN A 4 44.60 28.36 -23.02
N LYS A 5 43.35 28.70 -22.64
CA LYS A 5 42.74 30.02 -22.93
C LYS A 5 41.64 30.43 -21.95
N LYS A 6 41.50 31.75 -21.76
CA LYS A 6 40.36 32.41 -21.10
C LYS A 6 39.50 33.14 -22.14
N HIS A 7 38.18 33.01 -22.04
CA HIS A 7 37.19 33.98 -22.55
C HIS A 7 36.26 34.28 -21.36
N LYS A 8 36.40 35.38 -20.60
CA LYS A 8 36.36 36.83 -20.90
C LYS A 8 34.92 37.31 -21.10
N LYS A 9 34.47 38.19 -20.17
CA LYS A 9 33.10 38.71 -20.04
C LYS A 9 32.63 39.45 -21.30
N MET A 10 31.32 39.45 -21.52
CA MET A 10 30.63 40.47 -22.32
C MET A 10 29.34 40.87 -21.61
N SER A 11 29.13 42.17 -21.42
CA SER A 11 27.94 42.74 -20.77
C SER A 11 27.05 43.40 -21.82
N LEU A 12 25.74 43.15 -21.77
CA LEU A 12 24.74 43.84 -22.58
C LEU A 12 23.65 44.38 -21.66
N SER A 13 23.46 45.69 -21.70
CA SER A 13 22.39 46.40 -21.00
C SER A 13 21.24 46.67 -21.95
N GLY A 14 20.05 46.19 -21.61
CA GLY A 14 18.78 46.52 -22.25
C GLY A 14 17.77 46.89 -21.18
N LYS A 15 16.99 47.96 -21.39
CA LYS A 15 16.02 48.49 -20.42
C LYS A 15 14.59 48.21 -20.87
N SER A 16 13.68 48.23 -19.88
CA SER A 16 12.22 48.34 -20.01
C SER A 16 11.50 47.09 -20.54
N LEU A 17 10.24 46.82 -20.17
CA LEU A 17 9.30 47.60 -19.33
C LEU A 17 8.42 46.63 -18.51
N LEU A 18 8.01 47.02 -17.30
CA LEU A 18 7.25 46.19 -16.36
C LEU A 18 5.85 46.80 -16.10
N MET A 19 4.80 45.97 -16.05
CA MET A 19 3.43 46.34 -15.69
C MET A 19 2.61 45.08 -15.36
N GLY A 20 1.56 45.24 -14.53
CA GLY A 20 0.55 44.20 -14.29
C GLY A 20 0.71 43.41 -12.99
N THR A 21 0.26 43.98 -11.87
CA THR A 21 0.05 43.25 -10.62
C THR A 21 -1.16 42.33 -10.72
N LEU A 22 -1.01 41.07 -10.37
CA LEU A 22 -2.11 40.16 -10.05
C LEU A 22 -1.81 39.49 -8.71
N SER A 23 -2.77 39.56 -7.78
CA SER A 23 -2.64 39.04 -6.42
C SER A 23 -2.80 37.51 -6.42
N THR A 24 -1.82 36.79 -6.97
CA THR A 24 -1.80 35.32 -6.96
C THR A 24 -1.65 34.82 -5.53
N ALA A 25 -2.69 34.16 -5.02
CA ALA A 25 -2.58 33.42 -3.77
C ALA A 25 -1.44 32.39 -3.85
N ALA A 26 -0.67 32.26 -2.78
CA ALA A 26 0.38 31.25 -2.69
C ALA A 26 -0.25 29.87 -2.48
N ILE A 27 -0.62 29.22 -3.58
CA ILE A 27 -0.99 27.80 -3.58
C ILE A 27 0.28 27.00 -3.31
N VAL A 28 0.48 26.61 -2.06
CA VAL A 28 1.56 25.71 -1.64
C VAL A 28 1.14 24.29 -2.00
N LEU A 29 1.47 23.85 -3.21
CA LEU A 29 1.33 22.45 -3.63
C LEU A 29 2.41 21.59 -2.95
N SER A 30 2.14 21.19 -1.71
CA SER A 30 2.95 20.21 -0.98
C SER A 30 2.69 18.81 -1.52
N ALA A 31 3.59 18.30 -2.37
CA ALA A 31 3.53 16.94 -2.91
C ALA A 31 4.92 16.37 -3.25
N SER A 32 5.96 16.74 -2.49
CA SER A 32 7.32 16.18 -2.61
C SER A 32 7.42 14.75 -2.03
N THR A 33 6.42 13.88 -2.26
CA THR A 33 6.52 12.49 -1.80
C THR A 33 7.58 11.77 -2.60
N VAL A 34 8.65 11.35 -1.94
CA VAL A 34 9.74 10.55 -2.53
C VAL A 34 9.21 9.14 -2.82
N ASN A 35 8.47 9.00 -3.91
CA ASN A 35 8.06 7.71 -4.43
C ASN A 35 9.31 6.92 -4.80
N ALA A 36 9.54 5.80 -4.12
CA ALA A 36 10.44 4.73 -4.59
C ALA A 36 9.81 3.96 -5.78
N ALA A 37 9.06 4.67 -6.64
CA ALA A 37 8.30 4.18 -7.77
C ALA A 37 8.20 5.33 -8.80
N THR A 38 9.08 5.29 -9.80
CA THR A 38 9.17 6.22 -10.95
C THR A 38 9.47 7.70 -10.62
N ASN A 39 10.71 8.13 -10.90
CA ASN A 39 10.96 9.53 -11.24
C ASN A 39 10.32 9.80 -12.60
N THR A 40 9.22 10.55 -12.63
CA THR A 40 8.69 11.15 -13.87
C THR A 40 9.24 12.57 -14.00
N ASP A 41 10.27 12.73 -14.84
CA ASP A 41 10.76 14.07 -15.22
C ASP A 41 9.60 14.84 -15.89
N THR A 42 9.21 15.97 -15.29
CA THR A 42 8.17 16.85 -15.84
C THR A 42 8.71 17.60 -17.05
N VAL A 43 8.43 17.08 -18.25
CA VAL A 43 8.76 17.76 -19.51
C VAL A 43 7.68 18.80 -19.83
N ASP A 44 8.05 20.09 -19.80
CA ASP A 44 7.20 21.20 -20.21
C ASP A 44 6.70 21.04 -21.66
N ASN A 45 5.42 20.72 -21.82
CA ASN A 45 4.83 20.41 -23.12
C ASN A 45 4.34 21.67 -23.84
N ALA A 46 5.30 22.48 -24.33
CA ALA A 46 5.04 23.70 -25.09
C ALA A 46 5.02 23.44 -26.62
N ASN A 47 3.86 23.69 -27.24
CA ASN A 47 3.56 23.48 -28.68
C ASN A 47 4.72 23.72 -29.68
N ALA A 48 5.16 22.67 -30.37
CA ALA A 48 5.83 22.78 -31.66
C ALA A 48 5.60 21.52 -32.53
N SER A 49 4.77 21.63 -33.57
CA SER A 49 4.60 20.53 -34.55
C SER A 49 5.75 20.50 -35.56
N GLN A 50 6.44 19.36 -35.70
CA GLN A 50 7.17 19.05 -36.93
C GLN A 50 7.26 17.54 -37.19
N VAL A 51 7.02 17.16 -38.45
CA VAL A 51 7.05 15.76 -38.92
C VAL A 51 8.45 15.42 -39.41
N THR A 52 8.99 14.25 -39.03
CA THR A 52 10.12 13.63 -39.74
C THR A 52 10.00 12.10 -39.67
N THR A 53 10.11 11.45 -40.83
CA THR A 53 9.97 10.00 -40.99
C THR A 53 11.33 9.33 -41.10
N VAL A 54 11.61 8.31 -40.28
CA VAL A 54 12.76 7.40 -40.44
C VAL A 54 12.27 5.95 -40.32
N LYS A 55 12.91 5.03 -41.06
CA LYS A 55 12.43 3.66 -41.29
C LYS A 55 12.83 2.70 -40.16
N ALA A 56 11.90 1.82 -39.77
CA ALA A 56 12.24 0.57 -39.10
C ALA A 56 12.95 -0.40 -40.07
N SER A 57 13.78 -1.29 -39.52
CA SER A 57 14.34 -2.45 -40.23
C SER A 57 14.07 -3.70 -39.39
N ALA A 58 13.34 -4.67 -39.94
CA ALA A 58 12.90 -5.85 -39.21
C ALA A 58 13.93 -7.00 -39.28
N SER A 59 14.09 -7.73 -38.18
CA SER A 59 14.72 -9.06 -38.16
C SER A 59 13.70 -10.07 -37.64
N VAL A 60 13.14 -10.86 -38.55
CA VAL A 60 12.10 -11.86 -38.24
C VAL A 60 12.74 -13.13 -37.67
N ASN A 61 12.12 -13.69 -36.64
CA ASN A 61 12.12 -15.14 -36.43
C ASN A 61 10.68 -15.62 -36.27
N LYS A 62 10.31 -16.64 -37.04
CA LYS A 62 9.00 -17.27 -36.99
C LYS A 62 9.03 -18.48 -36.07
N ASN A 63 7.90 -18.78 -35.46
CA ASN A 63 7.37 -20.15 -35.49
C ASN A 63 5.85 -20.08 -35.58
N ASP A 64 5.30 -20.53 -36.70
CA ASP A 64 3.86 -20.59 -36.94
C ASP A 64 3.29 -21.88 -36.31
N ASN A 65 2.18 -21.82 -35.57
CA ASN A 65 1.22 -22.93 -35.54
C ASN A 65 -0.20 -22.43 -35.29
N SER A 66 -1.21 -23.16 -35.81
CA SER A 66 -2.49 -22.55 -36.21
C SER A 66 -3.74 -23.14 -35.56
N GLY A 67 -4.71 -22.27 -35.24
CA GLY A 67 -6.13 -22.64 -35.07
C GLY A 67 -6.82 -22.01 -33.86
N LEU A 68 -8.11 -21.65 -33.89
CA LEU A 68 -9.10 -21.72 -34.97
C LEU A 68 -10.21 -20.66 -34.79
N LYS A 69 -10.56 -20.00 -35.91
CA LYS A 69 -11.88 -19.44 -36.28
C LYS A 69 -12.46 -18.26 -35.49
N GLU A 70 -12.73 -17.20 -36.26
CA GLU A 70 -13.73 -16.17 -36.00
C GLU A 70 -15.14 -16.76 -35.81
N ASN A 71 -16.02 -16.00 -35.15
CA ASN A 71 -17.36 -15.79 -35.70
C ASN A 71 -17.90 -14.43 -35.25
N ALA A 72 -18.24 -13.55 -36.19
CA ALA A 72 -18.72 -12.20 -35.91
C ALA A 72 -20.20 -12.05 -36.29
N THR A 73 -21.01 -11.51 -35.37
CA THR A 73 -22.36 -11.02 -35.67
C THR A 73 -22.59 -9.71 -34.93
N ASN A 74 -22.72 -8.62 -35.71
CA ASN A 74 -23.29 -7.38 -35.20
C ASN A 74 -24.76 -7.60 -34.82
N ASP A 75 -25.27 -6.84 -33.86
CA ASP A 75 -26.62 -6.29 -34.01
C ASP A 75 -26.74 -4.87 -33.43
N LYS A 76 -27.72 -4.11 -33.89
CA LYS A 76 -27.83 -2.66 -33.64
C LYS A 76 -28.94 -2.31 -32.65
N VAL A 77 -28.68 -1.32 -31.81
CA VAL A 77 -29.72 -0.40 -31.29
C VAL A 77 -29.23 1.04 -31.49
N ALA A 78 -30.12 1.94 -31.94
CA ALA A 78 -29.80 3.33 -32.26
C ALA A 78 -30.31 4.30 -31.19
N GLY A 79 -29.63 5.45 -31.02
CA GLY A 79 -29.80 6.33 -29.85
C GLY A 79 -29.89 7.85 -30.10
N THR A 80 -30.14 8.30 -31.34
CA THR A 80 -30.41 9.71 -31.73
C THR A 80 -29.26 10.73 -31.62
N GLU A 81 -29.34 11.78 -32.45
CA GLU A 81 -28.31 12.82 -32.62
C GLU A 81 -28.65 14.10 -31.85
N THR A 82 -27.63 14.92 -31.53
CA THR A 82 -27.75 16.39 -31.63
C THR A 82 -26.39 17.03 -31.93
N ASN A 83 -26.24 17.61 -33.12
CA ASN A 83 -25.13 18.52 -33.43
C ASN A 83 -25.48 19.95 -32.95
N LEU A 84 -24.52 20.66 -32.38
CA LEU A 84 -24.58 22.12 -32.21
C LEU A 84 -23.24 22.75 -32.56
N ASN A 85 -23.25 23.61 -33.58
CA ASN A 85 -22.05 24.27 -34.09
C ASN A 85 -22.43 25.67 -34.65
N SER A 86 -22.33 26.69 -33.80
CA SER A 86 -22.60 28.10 -34.11
C SER A 86 -21.95 28.97 -33.02
N SER A 87 -20.94 29.82 -33.24
CA SER A 87 -20.76 30.94 -34.19
C SER A 87 -21.39 32.27 -33.72
N LEU A 88 -20.56 33.30 -33.56
CA LEU A 88 -20.89 34.73 -33.36
C LEU A 88 -21.48 35.06 -31.95
N ASN A 89 -21.39 36.27 -31.41
CA ASN A 89 -20.98 37.56 -32.02
C ASN A 89 -20.23 38.50 -31.03
N SER A 90 -19.73 39.64 -31.55
CA SER A 90 -18.78 40.57 -30.88
C SER A 90 -19.38 41.66 -29.98
N GLY A 91 -18.60 42.12 -28.99
CA GLY A 91 -18.70 43.46 -28.37
C GLY A 91 -18.08 43.52 -26.96
N LYS A 92 -17.49 44.63 -26.49
CA LYS A 92 -17.10 45.90 -27.14
C LYS A 92 -16.03 46.62 -26.29
N GLU A 93 -15.14 47.40 -26.90
CA GLU A 93 -14.06 48.13 -26.18
C GLU A 93 -14.55 49.31 -25.33
N THR A 94 -13.76 49.71 -24.32
CA THR A 94 -13.55 51.13 -23.93
C THR A 94 -12.17 51.28 -23.26
N SER A 95 -11.51 52.44 -23.42
CA SER A 95 -10.14 52.71 -22.94
C SER A 95 -10.01 54.10 -22.30
N SER A 96 -9.22 54.22 -21.23
CA SER A 96 -8.59 55.44 -20.65
C SER A 96 -7.57 54.98 -19.59
N GLN A 97 -6.30 55.42 -19.52
CA GLN A 97 -5.74 56.77 -19.32
C GLN A 97 -6.07 57.41 -17.94
N VAL A 98 -5.17 58.08 -17.21
CA VAL A 98 -3.67 58.16 -17.19
C VAL A 98 -3.22 58.96 -15.94
N ASN A 99 -2.08 58.65 -15.28
CA ASN A 99 -1.07 59.58 -14.71
C ASN A 99 -0.11 58.96 -13.66
N ASP A 100 0.93 59.73 -13.26
CA ASP A 100 2.22 59.29 -12.71
C ASP A 100 2.79 60.23 -11.61
N SER A 101 3.44 59.68 -10.57
CA SER A 101 4.32 60.32 -9.55
C SER A 101 4.73 59.29 -8.47
N LYS A 102 6.01 58.93 -8.22
CA LYS A 102 7.12 59.68 -7.55
C LYS A 102 6.91 59.93 -6.04
N GLU A 103 7.88 59.92 -5.11
CA GLU A 103 9.34 59.61 -5.00
C GLU A 103 9.69 59.62 -3.48
N ASP A 104 10.74 59.04 -2.86
CA ASP A 104 11.81 58.06 -3.21
C ASP A 104 12.52 57.56 -1.90
N SER A 105 13.39 56.54 -1.98
CA SER A 105 14.42 56.11 -1.00
C SER A 105 13.93 55.33 0.26
N SER A 106 14.76 54.60 1.03
CA SER A 106 16.24 54.49 1.08
C SER A 106 16.75 53.07 1.48
N SER A 107 18.08 52.88 1.49
CA SER A 107 18.81 51.60 1.63
C SER A 107 19.23 51.22 3.06
N THR A 108 19.68 49.96 3.27
CA THR A 108 21.08 49.63 3.74
C THR A 108 21.33 48.11 3.75
N GLN A 109 22.56 47.68 3.41
CA GLN A 109 23.06 46.30 3.56
C GLN A 109 23.90 46.14 4.84
N VAL A 110 23.87 44.95 5.47
CA VAL A 110 24.99 44.38 6.24
C VAL A 110 24.98 42.86 6.03
N GLY A 111 26.11 42.16 6.21
CA GLY A 111 26.16 40.70 6.23
C GLY A 111 27.46 40.13 6.81
N SER A 112 27.66 38.82 6.59
CA SER A 112 28.88 38.02 6.81
C SER A 112 29.24 37.50 8.21
N THR A 113 29.99 36.38 8.17
CA THR A 113 30.79 35.68 9.22
C THR A 113 30.08 34.74 10.24
N PRO A 114 30.53 33.46 10.38
CA PRO A 114 30.05 32.50 11.37
C PRO A 114 30.96 32.41 12.63
N ILE A 115 30.49 31.74 13.69
CA ILE A 115 31.25 31.48 14.94
C ILE A 115 31.04 30.03 15.40
N SER A 116 32.10 29.41 15.97
CA SER A 116 32.09 28.06 16.55
C SER A 116 32.55 28.03 18.01
N SER A 117 31.75 27.43 18.89
CA SER A 117 32.11 26.99 20.25
C SER A 117 30.97 26.08 20.76
N ALA A 118 31.11 24.80 21.14
CA ALA A 118 32.14 24.04 21.87
C ALA A 118 32.08 24.17 23.41
N ILE A 119 32.36 23.05 24.10
CA ILE A 119 32.51 22.83 25.57
C ILE A 119 31.22 23.13 26.42
N ILE A 120 30.76 22.36 27.42
CA ILE A 120 31.35 21.44 28.42
C ILE A 120 30.38 20.28 28.78
N ASN A 121 30.92 19.09 29.10
CA ASN A 121 30.18 18.03 29.82
C ASN A 121 30.14 18.30 31.33
N ASN A 122 28.96 18.16 31.96
CA ASN A 122 28.86 17.49 33.27
C ASN A 122 27.40 17.11 33.59
N GLY A 123 27.19 15.90 34.10
CA GLY A 123 25.87 15.34 34.28
C GLY A 123 25.23 15.62 35.65
N LYS A 124 23.89 15.66 35.67
CA LYS A 124 23.09 15.26 36.82
C LYS A 124 21.86 14.54 36.31
N ALA A 125 21.57 13.37 36.86
CA ALA A 125 20.49 12.50 36.40
C ALA A 125 19.17 12.77 37.16
N SER A 126 18.10 12.14 36.63
CA SER A 126 16.71 12.13 37.12
C SER A 126 15.84 13.35 36.76
N SER A 127 14.55 13.04 36.52
CA SER A 127 13.38 13.94 36.37
C SER A 127 13.53 15.12 35.41
N ASP A 128 13.03 14.97 34.17
CA ASP A 128 11.82 15.69 33.71
C ASP A 128 11.56 15.46 32.20
N LEU A 129 10.87 14.36 31.86
CA LEU A 129 10.28 14.10 30.53
C LEU A 129 8.92 13.38 30.65
N ASN A 130 8.10 13.79 31.62
CA ASN A 130 6.71 13.34 31.82
C ASN A 130 5.75 14.56 31.81
N GLN A 131 5.92 15.46 30.84
CA GLN A 131 5.05 16.64 30.71
C GLN A 131 5.00 17.20 29.28
N ASP A 132 4.70 16.34 28.29
CA ASP A 132 4.47 16.80 26.90
C ASP A 132 3.50 15.90 26.09
N SER A 133 2.73 15.02 26.76
CA SER A 133 1.67 14.19 26.14
C SER A 133 0.26 14.80 26.24
N ASP A 134 0.07 15.79 27.11
CA ASP A 134 -1.27 16.22 27.55
C ASP A 134 -1.77 17.50 26.85
N ASN A 135 -0.99 18.03 25.89
CA ASN A 135 -1.35 19.21 25.08
C ASN A 135 -2.03 18.85 23.74
N ILE A 136 -2.83 17.78 23.68
CA ILE A 136 -3.72 17.49 22.53
C ILE A 136 -5.06 18.25 22.70
N SER A 137 -4.93 19.57 22.78
CA SER A 137 -5.99 20.56 22.52
C SER A 137 -5.45 21.98 22.66
N ASP A 138 -5.08 22.61 21.54
CA ASP A 138 -5.61 23.94 21.14
C ASP A 138 -5.02 24.38 19.79
N HIS A 139 -5.79 24.15 18.71
CA HIS A 139 -5.56 24.76 17.39
C HIS A 139 -6.80 25.48 16.84
N PHE A 140 -7.59 26.07 17.75
CA PHE A 140 -8.41 27.22 17.41
C PHE A 140 -7.48 28.43 17.19
N LYS A 141 -7.13 28.72 15.94
CA LYS A 141 -6.57 30.02 15.57
C LYS A 141 -7.70 31.05 15.58
N ASP A 142 -7.58 32.06 16.44
CA ASP A 142 -8.47 33.23 16.44
C ASP A 142 -8.27 34.05 15.14
N ASN A 143 -9.02 33.71 14.10
CA ASN A 143 -9.18 34.52 12.89
C ASN A 143 -10.07 35.74 13.19
N ASN A 144 -9.63 36.59 14.13
CA ASN A 144 -10.36 37.77 14.60
C ASN A 144 -10.30 38.92 13.58
N SER A 145 -10.93 38.71 12.43
CA SER A 145 -11.06 39.69 11.35
C SER A 145 -12.13 40.71 11.70
N GLN A 146 -11.74 41.80 12.37
CA GLN A 146 -12.65 42.90 12.67
C GLN A 146 -13.10 43.61 11.38
N GLY A 147 -14.38 43.46 11.02
CA GLY A 147 -15.08 44.48 10.22
C GLY A 147 -15.96 43.97 9.07
N GLN A 148 -17.22 43.65 9.37
CA GLN A 148 -18.37 44.48 8.95
C GLN A 148 -19.67 43.99 9.61
N SER A 149 -20.65 44.90 9.73
CA SER A 149 -21.95 44.61 10.37
C SER A 149 -23.03 44.33 9.33
N SER A 150 -23.70 43.18 9.44
CA SER A 150 -25.02 42.95 8.82
C SER A 150 -25.72 41.73 9.43
N THR A 151 -26.98 41.90 9.86
CA THR A 151 -28.00 40.88 10.20
C THR A 151 -27.64 39.78 11.22
N SER A 152 -28.38 39.73 12.32
CA SER A 152 -28.39 38.62 13.27
C SER A 152 -29.13 37.40 12.70
N SER A 153 -28.42 36.50 12.03
CA SER A 153 -28.92 35.14 11.78
C SER A 153 -29.07 34.39 13.10
N GLU A 154 -30.16 33.65 13.28
CA GLU A 154 -30.30 32.73 14.41
C GLU A 154 -29.16 31.69 14.41
N LYS A 155 -28.71 31.27 15.60
CA LYS A 155 -27.67 30.25 15.71
C LYS A 155 -28.28 28.88 15.39
N THR A 156 -27.65 28.13 14.49
CA THR A 156 -28.10 26.78 14.16
C THR A 156 -27.94 25.87 15.38
N GLU A 157 -28.91 25.00 15.64
CA GLU A 157 -28.80 23.97 16.68
C GLU A 157 -28.22 22.65 16.15
N LEU A 158 -27.46 21.95 17.01
CA LEU A 158 -27.08 20.55 16.82
C LEU A 158 -28.29 19.63 17.01
N LYS A 159 -28.40 18.58 16.18
CA LYS A 159 -29.61 17.74 16.04
C LYS A 159 -29.34 16.26 16.37
N GLY A 160 -30.18 15.66 17.21
CA GLY A 160 -30.08 14.23 17.52
C GLY A 160 -28.71 13.83 18.10
N LYS A 161 -28.21 12.65 17.72
CA LYS A 161 -27.02 12.01 18.31
C LYS A 161 -25.75 12.88 18.30
N ILE A 162 -25.54 13.74 17.29
CA ILE A 162 -24.35 14.62 17.27
C ILE A 162 -24.41 15.69 18.38
N LYS A 163 -25.59 16.07 18.87
CA LYS A 163 -25.75 16.98 20.03
C LYS A 163 -25.22 16.33 21.31
N GLU A 164 -25.46 15.04 21.50
CA GLU A 164 -24.97 14.27 22.65
C GLU A 164 -23.45 14.10 22.58
N ILE A 165 -22.93 13.69 21.42
CA ILE A 165 -21.49 13.52 21.16
C ILE A 165 -20.70 14.81 21.37
N VAL A 166 -21.19 15.96 20.88
CA VAL A 166 -20.48 17.25 21.06
C VAL A 166 -20.56 17.75 22.51
N ASN A 167 -21.59 17.38 23.27
CA ASN A 167 -21.61 17.63 24.71
C ASN A 167 -20.60 16.73 25.46
N ASN A 168 -20.50 15.45 25.07
CA ASN A 168 -19.56 14.48 25.65
C ASN A 168 -18.10 14.80 25.34
N SER A 169 -17.82 15.37 24.16
CA SER A 169 -16.46 15.70 23.72
C SER A 169 -15.79 16.82 24.53
N GLY A 170 -16.56 17.55 25.34
CA GLY A 170 -16.10 18.70 26.11
C GLY A 170 -15.92 19.97 25.28
N ILE A 171 -16.37 19.99 24.02
CA ILE A 171 -16.24 21.13 23.11
C ILE A 171 -17.34 22.16 23.40
N ASP A 172 -16.94 23.41 23.54
CA ASP A 172 -17.84 24.52 23.81
C ASP A 172 -18.71 24.85 22.57
N VAL A 173 -19.95 24.34 22.59
CA VAL A 173 -20.98 24.58 21.57
C VAL A 173 -21.25 26.07 21.34
N THR A 174 -20.96 26.95 22.31
CA THR A 174 -21.13 28.40 22.11
C THR A 174 -20.12 28.97 21.11
N LYS A 175 -18.92 28.39 21.01
CA LYS A 175 -17.84 28.80 20.09
C LYS A 175 -17.99 28.27 18.66
N LEU A 176 -18.74 27.19 18.45
CA LEU A 176 -18.94 26.62 17.12
C LEU A 176 -19.69 27.59 16.19
N THR A 177 -19.22 27.74 14.94
CA THR A 177 -19.90 28.56 13.92
C THR A 177 -21.15 27.87 13.37
N ASN A 178 -22.02 28.63 12.70
CA ASN A 178 -23.18 28.04 12.02
C ASN A 178 -22.75 26.99 10.97
N ASP A 179 -21.64 27.19 10.25
CA ASP A 179 -21.16 26.23 9.24
C ASP A 179 -20.56 24.96 9.84
N GLN A 180 -19.86 25.07 10.97
CA GLN A 180 -19.41 23.91 11.75
C GLN A 180 -20.60 23.10 12.25
N ILE A 181 -21.65 23.76 12.76
CA ILE A 181 -22.88 23.08 13.19
C ILE A 181 -23.66 22.50 12.02
N ASN A 182 -23.71 23.18 10.87
CA ASN A 182 -24.30 22.67 9.63
C ASN A 182 -23.58 21.40 9.14
N ASN A 183 -22.24 21.35 9.24
CA ASN A 183 -21.47 20.17 8.89
C ASN A 183 -21.63 19.04 9.91
N LEU A 184 -21.58 19.32 11.22
CA LEU A 184 -21.84 18.33 12.27
C LEU A 184 -23.24 17.70 12.12
N ASN A 185 -24.24 18.48 11.72
CA ASN A 185 -25.59 18.00 11.44
C ASN A 185 -25.73 17.12 10.17
N LYS A 186 -24.67 16.93 9.37
CA LYS A 186 -24.63 15.98 8.24
C LYS A 186 -24.00 14.63 8.60
N VAL A 187 -23.39 14.49 9.79
CA VAL A 187 -22.67 13.27 10.18
C VAL A 187 -23.58 12.05 10.11
N ASN A 188 -23.16 11.04 9.34
CA ASN A 188 -23.81 9.74 9.31
C ASN A 188 -23.18 8.80 10.35
N PHE A 189 -24.04 8.02 11.02
CA PHE A 189 -23.68 7.01 12.02
C PHE A 189 -23.90 5.58 11.54
N ASP A 190 -24.33 5.38 10.29
CA ASP A 190 -24.37 4.07 9.64
C ASP A 190 -22.96 3.47 9.55
N ASN A 191 -22.87 2.15 9.71
CA ASN A 191 -21.66 1.36 9.55
C ASN A 191 -22.07 -0.04 9.07
N ASP A 192 -21.75 -0.40 7.83
CA ASP A 192 -22.10 -1.72 7.29
C ASP A 192 -20.98 -2.73 7.60
N PRO A 193 -21.27 -3.85 8.30
CA PRO A 193 -20.28 -4.91 8.50
C PRO A 193 -19.73 -5.55 7.22
N GLN A 194 -20.38 -5.35 6.06
CA GLN A 194 -19.92 -5.83 4.76
C GLN A 194 -18.77 -4.99 4.15
N ASP A 195 -18.39 -3.87 4.79
CA ASP A 195 -17.27 -3.00 4.41
C ASP A 195 -15.87 -3.58 4.68
N GLY A 196 -15.81 -4.77 5.30
CA GLY A 196 -14.59 -5.28 5.91
C GLY A 196 -14.18 -4.49 7.16
N THR A 197 -12.96 -4.73 7.64
CA THR A 197 -12.43 -4.09 8.85
C THR A 197 -11.86 -2.71 8.52
N LYS A 198 -12.26 -1.67 9.23
CA LYS A 198 -11.79 -0.30 8.97
C LYS A 198 -10.46 -0.04 9.68
N LEU A 199 -9.46 0.40 8.93
CA LEU A 199 -8.31 1.15 9.47
C LEU A 199 -8.76 2.60 9.68
N THR A 200 -8.99 3.00 10.93
CA THR A 200 -9.61 4.30 11.23
C THR A 200 -8.58 5.42 11.40
N LEU A 201 -9.05 6.68 11.42
CA LEU A 201 -8.20 7.84 11.64
C LEU A 201 -7.50 7.82 13.02
N ASN A 202 -8.15 7.22 14.03
CA ASN A 202 -7.58 6.96 15.34
C ASN A 202 -6.47 5.90 15.31
N ASP A 203 -6.62 4.88 14.46
CA ASP A 203 -5.60 3.83 14.28
C ASP A 203 -4.37 4.40 13.58
N LEU A 204 -4.57 5.20 12.52
CA LEU A 204 -3.49 5.94 11.85
C LEU A 204 -2.72 6.86 12.80
N ASP A 205 -3.43 7.57 13.71
CA ASP A 205 -2.77 8.33 14.78
C ASP A 205 -1.97 7.40 15.68
N ALA A 206 -2.56 6.33 16.21
CA ALA A 206 -1.90 5.40 17.13
C ALA A 206 -0.64 4.74 16.53
N ILE A 207 -0.65 4.39 15.25
CA ILE A 207 0.53 3.91 14.49
C ILE A 207 1.61 5.01 14.47
N GLY A 208 1.26 6.24 14.11
CA GLY A 208 2.19 7.37 14.11
C GLY A 208 2.74 7.70 15.50
N GLN A 209 1.91 7.67 16.54
CA GLN A 209 2.31 7.86 17.94
C GLN A 209 3.25 6.74 18.41
N ALA A 210 3.10 5.50 17.93
CA ALA A 210 4.02 4.41 18.21
C ALA A 210 5.39 4.63 17.56
N LEU A 211 5.41 5.08 16.29
CA LEU A 211 6.62 5.45 15.54
C LEU A 211 7.36 6.61 16.23
N ILE A 212 6.66 7.70 16.57
CA ILE A 212 7.24 8.88 17.24
C ILE A 212 7.83 8.52 18.61
N ARG A 213 7.20 7.60 19.35
CA ARG A 213 7.75 7.07 20.60
C ARG A 213 8.98 6.19 20.38
N ARG A 214 9.11 5.52 19.22
CA ARG A 214 9.92 4.30 19.02
C ARG A 214 9.61 3.28 20.11
N ASP A 215 8.34 2.91 20.21
CA ASP A 215 7.93 1.83 21.12
C ASP A 215 8.67 0.54 20.71
N PRO A 216 9.52 -0.03 21.58
CA PRO A 216 10.41 -1.12 21.23
C PRO A 216 9.69 -2.44 20.93
N LYS A 217 8.36 -2.51 21.14
CA LYS A 217 7.53 -3.61 20.63
C LYS A 217 7.40 -3.60 19.10
N TYR A 218 7.51 -2.44 18.46
CA TYR A 218 7.19 -2.24 17.04
C TYR A 218 8.34 -1.59 16.25
N ALA A 219 9.23 -0.85 16.90
CA ALA A 219 10.31 -0.16 16.22
C ALA A 219 11.32 -1.15 15.59
N VAL A 220 11.46 -1.10 14.25
CA VAL A 220 12.33 -1.98 13.46
C VAL A 220 13.76 -1.96 14.02
N PRO A 221 14.43 -3.12 14.21
CA PRO A 221 15.74 -3.15 14.87
C PRO A 221 16.77 -2.24 14.21
N TYR A 222 17.67 -1.67 15.00
CA TYR A 222 18.85 -1.01 14.44
C TYR A 222 19.75 -2.07 13.79
N PHE A 223 20.22 -1.77 12.57
CA PHE A 223 21.11 -2.64 11.79
C PHE A 223 22.52 -2.05 11.75
N ASN A 224 23.56 -2.88 11.75
CA ASN A 224 24.94 -2.43 11.64
C ASN A 224 25.21 -1.94 10.21
N ALA A 225 25.24 -0.62 10.00
CA ALA A 225 25.33 -0.01 8.68
C ALA A 225 26.59 -0.43 7.90
N LYS A 226 27.68 -0.77 8.60
CA LYS A 226 28.98 -1.11 8.01
C LYS A 226 29.05 -2.54 7.43
N GLU A 227 28.07 -3.38 7.75
CA GLU A 227 27.93 -4.73 7.16
C GLU A 227 27.02 -4.75 5.90
N ILE A 228 26.29 -3.67 5.61
CA ILE A 228 25.23 -3.64 4.59
C ILE A 228 25.78 -3.47 3.17
N LYS A 229 25.85 -4.59 2.45
CA LYS A 229 26.36 -4.70 1.08
C LYS A 229 25.24 -4.59 0.05
N ASN A 230 25.59 -4.12 -1.15
CA ASN A 230 24.76 -4.38 -2.33
C ASN A 230 24.77 -5.88 -2.62
N MET A 231 23.77 -6.38 -3.34
CA MET A 231 23.70 -7.79 -3.70
C MET A 231 24.64 -8.09 -4.88
N ASP A 232 25.56 -9.03 -4.75
CA ASP A 232 26.47 -9.43 -5.84
C ASP A 232 25.68 -9.90 -7.08
N ALA A 233 24.54 -10.56 -6.86
CA ALA A 233 23.60 -11.01 -7.91
C ALA A 233 22.80 -9.87 -8.59
N ALA A 234 23.04 -8.60 -8.22
CA ALA A 234 22.50 -7.43 -8.90
C ALA A 234 23.47 -6.81 -9.93
N GLU A 235 24.72 -7.27 -10.02
CA GLU A 235 25.52 -7.10 -11.24
C GLU A 235 25.09 -8.17 -12.26
N THR A 236 24.02 -7.86 -13.00
CA THR A 236 23.27 -8.83 -13.81
C THR A 236 22.87 -8.20 -15.14
N LYS A 237 22.35 -9.03 -16.06
CA LYS A 237 21.84 -8.55 -17.33
C LYS A 237 20.49 -7.86 -17.12
N ASP A 238 20.43 -6.56 -17.42
CA ASP A 238 19.25 -5.72 -17.35
C ASP A 238 18.20 -6.07 -18.42
N ALA A 239 16.93 -6.08 -18.00
CA ALA A 239 15.72 -6.25 -18.80
C ALA A 239 15.61 -5.22 -19.94
N GLN A 240 15.76 -3.92 -19.69
CA GLN A 240 15.50 -2.90 -20.71
C GLN A 240 16.63 -2.78 -21.74
N THR A 241 17.89 -2.77 -21.31
CA THR A 241 19.05 -2.56 -22.18
C THR A 241 19.67 -3.86 -22.73
N GLY A 242 19.37 -5.00 -22.11
CA GLY A 242 19.93 -6.30 -22.50
C GLY A 242 21.42 -6.47 -22.21
N LYS A 243 22.01 -5.67 -21.29
CA LYS A 243 23.45 -5.68 -20.95
C LYS A 243 23.67 -5.94 -19.47
N THR A 244 24.88 -6.36 -19.10
CA THR A 244 25.28 -6.38 -17.69
C THR A 244 25.41 -4.95 -17.17
N GLU A 245 24.59 -4.60 -16.19
CA GLU A 245 24.55 -3.30 -15.51
C GLU A 245 24.50 -3.54 -13.98
N THR A 246 24.72 -2.50 -13.17
CA THR A 246 24.55 -2.59 -11.71
C THR A 246 23.14 -2.17 -11.31
N LEU A 247 22.30 -3.15 -10.99
CA LEU A 247 20.92 -2.90 -10.55
C LEU A 247 20.87 -2.56 -9.05
N GLU A 248 19.71 -2.05 -8.62
CA GLU A 248 19.24 -2.15 -7.25
C GLU A 248 18.08 -3.15 -7.17
N ILE A 249 17.83 -3.70 -5.97
CA ILE A 249 16.81 -4.72 -5.71
C ILE A 249 15.95 -4.28 -4.52
N TRP A 250 14.64 -4.32 -4.67
CA TRP A 250 13.70 -3.89 -3.64
C TRP A 250 12.70 -5.00 -3.31
N ASP A 251 11.43 -4.79 -3.64
CA ASP A 251 10.32 -5.70 -3.40
C ASP A 251 10.60 -7.12 -3.87
N SER A 252 10.56 -8.05 -2.91
CA SER A 252 10.92 -9.45 -3.13
C SER A 252 10.00 -10.40 -2.38
N TRP A 253 9.81 -11.61 -2.88
CA TRP A 253 8.98 -12.65 -2.28
C TRP A 253 9.54 -14.05 -2.57
N PRO A 254 9.47 -15.00 -1.62
CA PRO A 254 9.89 -16.37 -1.86
C PRO A 254 8.90 -17.07 -2.81
N VAL A 255 9.37 -18.13 -3.47
CA VAL A 255 8.46 -19.19 -3.91
C VAL A 255 8.09 -20.00 -2.68
N GLN A 256 6.81 -20.01 -2.29
CA GLN A 256 6.33 -20.58 -1.04
C GLN A 256 5.38 -21.77 -1.23
N ASP A 257 5.12 -22.51 -0.16
CA ASP A 257 3.99 -23.42 -0.07
C ASP A 257 2.70 -22.61 0.18
N PRO A 258 1.62 -22.85 -0.57
CA PRO A 258 0.44 -21.98 -0.53
C PRO A 258 -0.42 -22.16 0.74
N ILE A 259 -0.28 -23.26 1.49
CA ILE A 259 -1.11 -23.55 2.68
C ILE A 259 -0.42 -23.06 3.95
N THR A 260 0.90 -23.23 4.02
CA THR A 260 1.72 -22.94 5.20
C THR A 260 2.52 -21.65 5.10
N GLY A 261 2.74 -21.11 3.89
CA GLY A 261 3.61 -19.95 3.64
C GLY A 261 5.12 -20.24 3.76
N TYR A 262 5.53 -21.48 4.07
CA TYR A 262 6.95 -21.83 4.16
C TYR A 262 7.65 -21.70 2.80
N VAL A 263 8.90 -21.25 2.77
CA VAL A 263 9.71 -21.19 1.54
C VAL A 263 9.85 -22.60 0.94
N SER A 264 9.56 -22.74 -0.35
CA SER A 264 9.64 -24.03 -1.05
C SER A 264 11.08 -24.47 -1.27
N ASN A 265 11.41 -25.70 -0.86
CA ASN A 265 12.64 -26.39 -1.26
C ASN A 265 12.53 -26.92 -2.69
N TYR A 266 12.72 -26.03 -3.66
CA TYR A 266 12.64 -26.37 -5.08
C TYR A 266 13.91 -27.10 -5.52
N LYS A 267 13.86 -28.44 -5.48
CA LYS A 267 14.93 -29.34 -6.00
C LYS A 267 16.30 -29.09 -5.34
N GLY A 268 16.33 -28.70 -4.07
CA GLY A 268 17.55 -28.37 -3.30
C GLY A 268 17.92 -26.89 -3.28
N TYR A 269 17.09 -26.01 -3.85
CA TYR A 269 17.26 -24.56 -3.86
C TYR A 269 16.09 -23.86 -3.13
N GLN A 270 16.39 -22.71 -2.53
CA GLN A 270 15.39 -21.70 -2.22
C GLN A 270 15.31 -20.73 -3.43
N LEU A 271 14.10 -20.33 -3.80
CA LEU A 271 13.83 -19.41 -4.91
C LEU A 271 13.14 -18.16 -4.36
N VAL A 272 13.54 -17.00 -4.88
CA VAL A 272 12.94 -15.70 -4.56
C VAL A 272 12.78 -14.93 -5.87
N ILE A 273 11.63 -14.31 -6.07
CA ILE A 273 11.39 -13.40 -7.19
C ILE A 273 11.43 -11.98 -6.64
N ALA A 274 12.02 -11.05 -7.40
CA ALA A 274 12.22 -9.68 -6.95
C ALA A 274 12.11 -8.66 -8.09
N MET A 275 11.59 -7.48 -7.78
CA MET A 275 11.75 -6.31 -8.63
C MET A 275 13.21 -5.82 -8.59
N MET A 276 13.81 -5.63 -9.76
CA MET A 276 15.15 -5.07 -9.92
C MET A 276 15.19 -4.09 -11.10
N GLY A 277 16.16 -3.16 -11.08
CA GLY A 277 16.35 -2.16 -12.13
C GLY A 277 17.51 -1.22 -11.82
N MET A 278 17.96 -0.45 -12.80
CA MET A 278 19.02 0.54 -12.66
C MET A 278 18.59 1.68 -11.72
N PRO A 279 19.42 2.10 -10.75
CA PRO A 279 19.13 3.24 -9.90
C PRO A 279 18.84 4.51 -10.72
N LYS A 280 17.80 5.26 -10.29
CA LYS A 280 17.36 6.54 -10.91
C LYS A 280 16.81 6.38 -12.34
N LYS A 281 16.27 5.22 -12.69
CA LYS A 281 15.51 4.99 -13.92
C LYS A 281 14.05 4.65 -13.61
N ASN A 282 13.17 4.87 -14.60
CA ASN A 282 11.93 4.09 -14.67
C ASN A 282 12.34 2.72 -15.22
N ASP A 283 12.41 1.76 -14.31
CA ASP A 283 13.00 0.44 -14.53
C ASP A 283 12.45 -0.47 -13.43
N ASN A 284 11.45 -1.26 -13.78
CA ASN A 284 10.60 -1.99 -12.84
C ASN A 284 10.21 -3.33 -13.48
N HIS A 285 11.15 -4.28 -13.44
CA HIS A 285 11.01 -5.61 -14.01
C HIS A 285 11.34 -6.68 -12.96
N ILE A 286 10.78 -7.88 -13.10
CA ILE A 286 10.94 -8.95 -12.11
C ILE A 286 11.93 -10.03 -12.55
N TYR A 287 12.78 -10.44 -11.61
CA TYR A 287 13.89 -11.35 -11.82
C TYR A 287 13.74 -12.57 -10.90
N LEU A 288 14.22 -13.74 -11.37
CA LEU A 288 14.29 -14.94 -10.53
C LEU A 288 15.69 -15.06 -9.91
N LEU A 289 15.75 -15.09 -8.57
CA LEU A 289 16.96 -15.32 -7.80
C LEU A 289 16.91 -16.67 -7.09
N TYR A 290 18.07 -17.30 -6.90
CA TYR A 290 18.19 -18.61 -6.27
C TYR A 290 19.43 -18.75 -5.40
N ASN A 291 19.32 -19.55 -4.34
CA ASN A 291 20.43 -20.01 -3.51
C ASN A 291 20.16 -21.46 -3.07
N LYS A 292 21.13 -22.17 -2.49
CA LYS A 292 20.88 -23.49 -1.89
C LYS A 292 19.90 -23.36 -0.72
N TYR A 293 19.00 -24.33 -0.57
CA TYR A 293 18.02 -24.30 0.53
C TYR A 293 18.74 -24.38 1.88
N ASN A 294 18.31 -23.57 2.86
CA ASN A 294 19.00 -23.31 4.14
C ASN A 294 20.40 -22.65 4.06
N ASP A 295 20.86 -22.19 2.90
CA ASP A 295 22.08 -21.37 2.83
C ASP A 295 21.79 -19.93 3.26
N ASN A 296 22.54 -19.45 4.26
CA ASN A 296 22.39 -18.13 4.87
C ASN A 296 23.42 -17.11 4.34
N GLU A 297 24.33 -17.49 3.44
CA GLU A 297 25.38 -16.59 2.92
C GLU A 297 24.84 -15.73 1.77
N PHE A 298 24.91 -14.41 1.95
CA PHE A 298 24.33 -13.44 1.01
C PHE A 298 25.05 -13.46 -0.35
N SER A 299 26.37 -13.65 -0.35
CA SER A 299 27.20 -13.76 -1.58
C SER A 299 27.04 -15.10 -2.34
N HIS A 300 26.23 -16.04 -1.83
CA HIS A 300 25.91 -17.29 -2.54
C HIS A 300 24.69 -17.19 -3.46
N TRP A 301 23.84 -16.16 -3.30
CA TRP A 301 22.70 -15.95 -4.19
C TRP A 301 23.11 -15.69 -5.64
N ARG A 302 22.31 -16.19 -6.59
CA ARG A 302 22.53 -16.07 -8.04
C ARG A 302 21.26 -15.59 -8.72
N ASN A 303 21.42 -15.01 -9.90
CA ASN A 303 20.33 -14.44 -10.71
C ASN A 303 20.14 -15.28 -11.98
N ALA A 304 18.90 -15.69 -12.27
CA ALA A 304 18.54 -16.46 -13.45
C ALA A 304 18.08 -15.58 -14.64
N GLY A 305 17.98 -14.26 -14.44
CA GLY A 305 17.53 -13.26 -15.42
C GLY A 305 16.17 -12.64 -15.09
N SER A 306 15.79 -11.62 -15.87
CA SER A 306 14.39 -11.16 -15.95
C SER A 306 13.51 -12.34 -16.39
N ILE A 307 12.31 -12.40 -15.83
CA ILE A 307 11.35 -13.48 -16.09
C ILE A 307 10.77 -13.37 -17.51
N PHE A 308 10.41 -12.16 -17.96
CA PHE A 308 9.76 -11.96 -19.25
C PHE A 308 10.74 -11.70 -20.40
N GLY A 309 11.95 -11.24 -20.10
CA GLY A 309 13.08 -11.38 -21.01
C GLY A 309 14.00 -10.16 -21.04
N TYR A 310 14.17 -9.60 -22.24
CA TYR A 310 15.17 -8.56 -22.50
C TYR A 310 14.78 -7.69 -23.70
N ASN A 311 15.26 -6.45 -23.71
CA ASN A 311 14.83 -5.35 -24.57
C ASN A 311 13.39 -4.89 -24.27
N GLU A 312 13.03 -4.91 -22.98
CA GLU A 312 11.72 -4.50 -22.46
C GLU A 312 11.59 -2.97 -22.45
N THR A 313 10.37 -2.43 -22.36
CA THR A 313 10.09 -0.98 -22.50
C THR A 313 9.61 -0.36 -21.19
N PRO A 314 10.02 0.87 -20.83
CA PRO A 314 9.63 1.50 -19.56
C PRO A 314 8.12 1.77 -19.42
N ASP A 315 7.38 1.71 -20.52
CA ASP A 315 5.92 1.85 -20.61
C ASP A 315 5.17 0.62 -20.05
N LEU A 316 5.79 -0.56 -20.05
CA LEU A 316 5.20 -1.83 -19.60
C LEU A 316 6.10 -2.43 -18.52
N GLN A 317 5.55 -2.66 -17.33
CA GLN A 317 6.34 -2.98 -16.14
C GLN A 317 5.72 -4.15 -15.37
N GLU A 318 6.56 -4.84 -14.59
CA GLU A 318 6.14 -5.88 -13.66
C GLU A 318 6.46 -5.45 -12.24
N TRP A 319 5.41 -5.33 -11.42
CA TRP A 319 5.53 -5.04 -10.00
C TRP A 319 5.19 -6.27 -9.14
N SER A 320 5.15 -6.07 -7.83
CA SER A 320 5.15 -7.11 -6.80
C SER A 320 4.00 -8.14 -6.89
N GLY A 321 4.15 -9.23 -6.14
CA GLY A 321 3.16 -10.29 -6.02
C GLY A 321 3.68 -11.45 -5.19
N SER A 322 3.41 -12.68 -5.64
CA SER A 322 3.76 -13.92 -4.93
C SER A 322 4.02 -15.08 -5.89
N ALA A 323 4.62 -16.18 -5.41
CA ALA A 323 4.87 -17.35 -6.24
C ALA A 323 4.82 -18.66 -5.44
N ILE A 324 4.38 -19.75 -6.09
CA ILE A 324 4.19 -21.06 -5.46
C ILE A 324 4.54 -22.20 -6.42
N VAL A 325 4.79 -23.40 -5.89
CA VAL A 325 5.05 -24.60 -6.71
C VAL A 325 3.73 -25.32 -7.01
N ASN A 326 3.43 -25.57 -8.28
CA ASN A 326 2.27 -26.37 -8.71
C ASN A 326 2.56 -27.88 -8.66
N LYS A 327 1.50 -28.70 -8.72
CA LYS A 327 1.58 -30.17 -8.58
C LYS A 327 2.38 -30.89 -9.67
N ASP A 328 2.70 -30.22 -10.78
CA ASP A 328 3.59 -30.72 -11.85
C ASP A 328 5.06 -30.28 -11.70
N GLY A 329 5.38 -29.46 -10.70
CA GLY A 329 6.72 -28.91 -10.46
C GLY A 329 7.06 -27.69 -11.30
N SER A 330 6.10 -27.04 -11.95
CA SER A 330 6.21 -25.66 -12.40
C SER A 330 6.06 -24.68 -11.23
N VAL A 331 6.50 -23.43 -11.41
CA VAL A 331 6.26 -22.34 -10.45
C VAL A 331 5.15 -21.45 -11.01
N GLN A 332 4.02 -21.34 -10.32
CA GLN A 332 3.00 -20.35 -10.65
C GLN A 332 3.40 -19.02 -10.03
N LEU A 333 3.57 -18.00 -10.87
CA LEU A 333 3.79 -16.61 -10.50
C LEU A 333 2.44 -15.88 -10.51
N PHE A 334 2.21 -15.05 -9.50
CA PHE A 334 1.21 -13.99 -9.51
C PHE A 334 1.95 -12.67 -9.33
N TYR A 335 1.65 -11.68 -10.18
CA TYR A 335 2.38 -10.42 -10.23
C TYR A 335 1.46 -9.30 -10.70
N THR A 336 1.91 -8.05 -10.57
CA THR A 336 1.20 -6.89 -11.11
C THR A 336 1.77 -6.51 -12.46
N LYS A 337 0.94 -6.52 -13.50
CA LYS A 337 1.28 -5.93 -14.81
C LYS A 337 0.86 -4.46 -14.77
N ASN A 338 1.78 -3.53 -15.02
CA ASN A 338 1.53 -2.09 -14.95
C ASN A 338 1.78 -1.43 -16.31
N ASP A 339 0.77 -0.77 -16.87
CA ASP A 339 0.83 -0.06 -18.15
C ASP A 339 0.80 1.47 -17.96
N THR A 340 1.86 2.14 -18.40
CA THR A 340 2.01 3.61 -18.43
C THR A 340 2.07 4.16 -19.86
N SER A 341 1.88 3.30 -20.86
CA SER A 341 1.86 3.69 -22.27
C SER A 341 0.75 4.71 -22.56
N ASN A 342 0.93 5.48 -23.64
CA ASN A 342 -0.07 6.45 -24.11
C ASN A 342 -0.47 7.53 -23.09
N GLY A 343 0.31 7.72 -22.00
CA GLY A 343 0.03 8.68 -20.94
C GLY A 343 -0.89 8.15 -19.83
N LYS A 344 -1.02 6.83 -19.68
CA LYS A 344 -1.68 6.21 -18.53
C LYS A 344 -0.92 6.49 -17.22
N LEU A 345 -1.66 6.66 -16.13
CA LEU A 345 -1.08 6.82 -14.78
C LEU A 345 -1.16 5.48 -14.04
N ASN A 346 -0.18 4.61 -14.30
CA ASN A 346 -0.04 3.29 -13.68
C ASN A 346 -1.34 2.43 -13.72
N ASP A 347 -1.75 2.01 -14.91
CA ASP A 347 -2.83 1.03 -15.12
C ASP A 347 -2.36 -0.36 -14.65
N GLN A 348 -2.50 -0.59 -13.35
CA GLN A 348 -2.13 -1.81 -12.63
C GLN A 348 -3.21 -2.88 -12.78
N GLN A 349 -2.78 -4.12 -13.05
CA GLN A 349 -3.66 -5.26 -13.29
C GLN A 349 -3.06 -6.52 -12.66
N LEU A 350 -3.87 -7.34 -11.99
CA LEU A 350 -3.41 -8.59 -11.39
C LEU A 350 -3.21 -9.63 -12.50
N ALA A 351 -2.00 -10.16 -12.63
CA ALA A 351 -1.60 -11.09 -13.70
C ALA A 351 -0.94 -12.36 -13.15
N THR A 352 -0.81 -13.37 -14.01
CA THR A 352 -0.16 -14.64 -13.68
C THR A 352 0.66 -15.16 -14.86
N ALA A 353 1.67 -15.97 -14.57
CA ALA A 353 2.37 -16.78 -15.55
C ALA A 353 2.83 -18.12 -14.93
N ASN A 354 3.00 -19.15 -15.75
CA ASN A 354 3.51 -20.46 -15.35
C ASN A 354 4.98 -20.60 -15.77
N LEU A 355 5.90 -20.66 -14.80
CA LEU A 355 7.34 -20.71 -15.04
C LEU A 355 7.83 -22.16 -15.02
N LYS A 356 8.46 -22.60 -16.11
CA LYS A 356 9.15 -23.90 -16.17
C LYS A 356 10.64 -23.67 -15.99
N LEU A 357 11.23 -24.33 -14.99
CA LEU A 357 12.62 -24.10 -14.59
C LEU A 357 13.48 -25.36 -14.81
N ASN A 358 14.58 -25.18 -15.54
CA ASN A 358 15.68 -26.13 -15.59
C ASN A 358 16.48 -26.02 -14.29
N VAL A 359 16.85 -27.16 -13.70
CA VAL A 359 17.71 -27.24 -12.52
C VAL A 359 18.76 -28.31 -12.74
N ASP A 360 20.03 -27.94 -12.61
CA ASP A 360 21.17 -28.82 -12.84
C ASP A 360 22.35 -28.50 -11.89
N ASN A 361 23.56 -28.97 -12.23
CA ASN A 361 24.76 -28.71 -11.44
C ASN A 361 25.28 -27.26 -11.54
N ASN A 362 24.82 -26.48 -12.54
CA ASN A 362 25.20 -25.09 -12.75
C ASN A 362 24.27 -24.14 -11.98
N GLY A 363 23.01 -24.52 -11.77
CA GLY A 363 22.06 -23.75 -10.97
C GLY A 363 20.60 -23.93 -11.39
N VAL A 364 19.89 -22.81 -11.44
CA VAL A 364 18.49 -22.70 -11.87
C VAL A 364 18.44 -21.76 -13.08
N SER A 365 17.67 -22.10 -14.10
CA SER A 365 17.41 -21.22 -15.25
C SER A 365 15.98 -21.35 -15.75
N ILE A 366 15.44 -20.25 -16.27
CA ILE A 366 14.10 -20.20 -16.85
C ILE A 366 14.13 -20.92 -18.20
N ALA A 367 13.29 -21.95 -18.36
CA ALA A 367 13.19 -22.77 -19.57
C ALA A 367 12.07 -22.28 -20.49
N SER A 368 10.92 -21.90 -19.91
CA SER A 368 9.86 -21.15 -20.59
C SER A 368 9.00 -20.41 -19.58
N VAL A 369 8.29 -19.39 -20.08
CA VAL A 369 7.19 -18.69 -19.41
C VAL A 369 5.95 -18.96 -20.24
N ASP A 370 5.02 -19.71 -19.67
CA ASP A 370 3.78 -20.15 -20.31
C ASP A 370 2.60 -19.40 -19.68
N ASN A 371 1.48 -19.28 -20.40
CA ASN A 371 0.20 -18.78 -19.88
C ASN A 371 0.23 -17.37 -19.24
N ASP A 372 1.11 -16.46 -19.68
CA ASP A 372 1.06 -15.05 -19.24
C ASP A 372 -0.28 -14.41 -19.60
N HIS A 373 -1.05 -14.00 -18.59
CA HIS A 373 -2.30 -13.26 -18.80
C HIS A 373 -2.74 -12.48 -17.55
N VAL A 374 -3.61 -11.50 -17.78
CA VAL A 374 -4.31 -10.74 -16.74
C VAL A 374 -5.48 -11.55 -16.20
N ILE A 375 -5.56 -11.65 -14.87
CA ILE A 375 -6.65 -12.30 -14.12
C ILE A 375 -7.73 -11.28 -13.74
N PHE A 376 -7.36 -10.08 -13.29
CA PHE A 376 -8.30 -9.12 -12.69
C PHE A 376 -7.89 -7.66 -12.89
N ILE A 377 -8.90 -6.80 -13.13
CA ILE A 377 -8.77 -5.36 -13.45
C ILE A 377 -9.69 -4.46 -12.58
N GLY A 378 -10.16 -4.99 -11.45
CA GLY A 378 -11.27 -4.43 -10.69
C GLY A 378 -12.64 -4.92 -11.23
N ASP A 379 -13.65 -4.97 -10.36
CA ASP A 379 -15.03 -5.32 -10.75
C ASP A 379 -15.95 -4.07 -10.82
N GLY A 380 -15.44 -2.94 -10.32
CA GLY A 380 -16.13 -1.65 -10.24
C GLY A 380 -17.04 -1.50 -9.04
N LYS A 381 -17.31 -2.56 -8.26
CA LYS A 381 -18.25 -2.53 -7.11
C LYS A 381 -17.57 -2.80 -5.78
N HIS A 382 -16.82 -3.88 -5.67
CA HIS A 382 -15.98 -4.15 -4.50
C HIS A 382 -14.63 -3.43 -4.62
N TYR A 383 -14.07 -3.38 -5.83
CA TYR A 383 -12.77 -2.79 -6.15
C TYR A 383 -12.86 -1.80 -7.31
N GLN A 384 -12.13 -0.69 -7.19
CA GLN A 384 -12.04 0.37 -8.21
C GLN A 384 -11.43 -0.17 -9.52
N THR A 385 -11.90 0.31 -10.66
CA THR A 385 -11.29 0.08 -11.97
C THR A 385 -10.50 1.30 -12.46
N TYR A 386 -9.53 1.08 -13.35
CA TYR A 386 -8.78 2.19 -13.96
C TYR A 386 -9.70 3.19 -14.70
N ASP A 387 -10.81 2.74 -15.28
CA ASP A 387 -11.83 3.61 -15.88
C ASP A 387 -12.53 4.51 -14.85
N GLN A 388 -12.77 4.02 -13.63
CA GLN A 388 -13.38 4.82 -12.55
C GLN A 388 -12.40 5.89 -12.03
N PHE A 389 -11.12 5.52 -11.81
CA PHE A 389 -10.06 6.44 -11.41
C PHE A 389 -9.79 7.51 -12.48
N SER A 390 -9.59 7.11 -13.75
CA SER A 390 -9.20 8.02 -14.82
C SER A 390 -10.28 9.04 -15.18
N ASN A 391 -11.56 8.71 -14.95
CA ASN A 391 -12.71 9.61 -15.05
C ASN A 391 -13.10 10.25 -13.69
N GLY A 392 -12.33 10.00 -12.63
CA GLY A 392 -12.57 10.44 -11.26
C GLY A 392 -12.44 11.95 -11.05
N LYS A 393 -13.20 12.48 -10.08
CA LYS A 393 -12.98 13.84 -9.57
C LYS A 393 -11.71 13.87 -8.74
N ASN A 394 -10.95 14.97 -8.82
CA ASN A 394 -9.70 15.15 -8.09
C ASN A 394 -8.64 14.05 -8.35
N ARG A 395 -8.66 13.40 -9.52
CA ARG A 395 -7.71 12.32 -9.94
C ARG A 395 -6.21 12.66 -9.85
N ASN A 396 -5.87 13.91 -9.52
CA ASN A 396 -4.53 14.43 -9.28
C ASN A 396 -4.13 14.47 -7.79
N ARG A 397 -4.97 13.92 -6.91
CA ARG A 397 -4.76 13.71 -5.46
C ARG A 397 -5.06 12.25 -5.04
N ASP A 398 -5.51 11.45 -6.00
CA ASP A 398 -6.14 10.14 -5.91
C ASP A 398 -5.11 9.09 -6.37
N ASN A 399 -5.01 7.96 -5.69
CA ASN A 399 -4.00 6.93 -5.96
C ASN A 399 -4.66 5.63 -6.41
N TYR A 400 -4.67 5.34 -7.73
CA TYR A 400 -5.12 4.05 -8.22
C TYR A 400 -4.17 2.94 -7.79
N THR A 401 -4.72 1.90 -7.18
CA THR A 401 -4.01 0.70 -6.77
C THR A 401 -4.81 -0.53 -7.23
N LEU A 402 -4.10 -1.51 -7.79
CA LEU A 402 -4.61 -2.87 -8.04
C LEU A 402 -3.43 -3.82 -8.20
N ARG A 403 -2.73 -4.09 -7.09
CA ARG A 403 -1.39 -4.67 -7.10
C ARG A 403 -1.12 -5.69 -5.99
N ASP A 404 0.09 -6.21 -5.99
CA ASP A 404 0.67 -7.06 -4.93
C ASP A 404 -0.15 -8.34 -4.62
N PRO A 405 -0.51 -9.17 -5.61
CA PRO A 405 -1.32 -10.37 -5.38
C PRO A 405 -0.54 -11.46 -4.61
N HIS A 406 -0.90 -11.65 -3.33
CA HIS A 406 -0.44 -12.72 -2.45
C HIS A 406 -1.35 -13.94 -2.52
N VAL A 407 -0.79 -15.09 -2.90
CA VAL A 407 -1.52 -16.35 -3.05
C VAL A 407 -1.52 -17.18 -1.76
N VAL A 408 -2.69 -17.73 -1.43
CA VAL A 408 -2.93 -18.62 -0.29
C VAL A 408 -3.94 -19.72 -0.68
N GLU A 409 -3.77 -20.94 -0.19
CA GLU A 409 -4.63 -22.10 -0.47
C GLU A 409 -5.14 -22.70 0.84
N GLU A 410 -6.45 -22.91 0.92
CA GLU A 410 -7.09 -23.60 2.03
C GLU A 410 -6.83 -25.11 1.97
N GLU A 411 -6.92 -25.81 3.10
CA GLU A 411 -6.72 -27.27 3.19
C GLU A 411 -7.69 -28.11 2.32
N ASN A 412 -8.79 -27.50 1.84
CA ASN A 412 -9.72 -28.10 0.90
C ASN A 412 -9.29 -27.97 -0.58
N GLY A 413 -8.21 -27.22 -0.88
CA GLY A 413 -7.72 -26.92 -2.22
C GLY A 413 -8.31 -25.66 -2.87
N ASP A 414 -9.10 -24.86 -2.14
CA ASP A 414 -9.55 -23.54 -2.61
C ASP A 414 -8.40 -22.53 -2.52
N ARG A 415 -8.01 -21.96 -3.66
CA ARG A 415 -6.91 -21.00 -3.78
C ARG A 415 -7.44 -19.58 -3.95
N TYR A 416 -6.84 -18.62 -3.25
CA TYR A 416 -7.24 -17.21 -3.22
C TYR A 416 -6.05 -16.31 -3.56
N LEU A 417 -6.34 -15.10 -4.04
CA LEU A 417 -5.39 -13.97 -4.04
C LEU A 417 -5.90 -12.90 -3.09
N VAL A 418 -5.00 -12.36 -2.27
CA VAL A 418 -5.19 -11.14 -1.49
C VAL A 418 -4.31 -10.06 -2.08
N PHE A 419 -4.82 -8.85 -2.25
CA PHE A 419 -4.20 -7.82 -3.11
C PHE A 419 -4.49 -6.41 -2.60
N GLU A 420 -3.64 -5.44 -2.90
CA GLU A 420 -3.91 -4.03 -2.66
C GLU A 420 -4.85 -3.51 -3.75
N ALA A 421 -5.88 -2.78 -3.36
CA ALA A 421 -6.82 -2.13 -4.26
C ALA A 421 -7.43 -0.86 -3.63
N ASN A 422 -8.17 -0.09 -4.41
CA ASN A 422 -9.10 0.93 -3.90
C ASN A 422 -10.53 0.37 -3.86
N THR A 423 -11.40 0.88 -2.99
CA THR A 423 -12.81 0.46 -2.93
C THR A 423 -13.62 0.83 -4.19
N GLY A 424 -14.50 -0.08 -4.61
CA GLY A 424 -15.44 0.14 -5.72
C GLY A 424 -16.76 0.79 -5.29
N SER A 425 -17.74 0.82 -6.20
CA SER A 425 -19.00 1.57 -6.06
C SER A 425 -19.89 1.17 -4.88
N ASN A 426 -19.67 0.02 -4.24
CA ASN A 426 -20.42 -0.39 -3.05
C ASN A 426 -20.12 0.52 -1.85
N ASN A 427 -18.87 0.99 -1.72
CA ASN A 427 -18.49 1.95 -0.70
C ASN A 427 -17.34 2.86 -1.18
N TYR A 428 -17.67 3.68 -2.17
CA TYR A 428 -16.70 4.46 -2.95
C TYR A 428 -16.13 5.67 -2.20
N GLN A 429 -15.02 6.22 -2.71
CA GLN A 429 -14.51 7.52 -2.28
C GLN A 429 -15.51 8.66 -2.58
N GLY A 430 -15.47 9.71 -1.76
CA GLY A 430 -16.30 10.89 -1.93
C GLY A 430 -16.27 11.83 -0.72
N GLU A 431 -16.78 13.05 -0.90
CA GLU A 431 -16.95 14.04 0.18
C GLU A 431 -17.85 13.51 1.32
N ASP A 432 -18.70 12.52 1.05
CA ASP A 432 -19.54 11.86 2.06
C ASP A 432 -18.74 11.04 3.07
N GLN A 433 -17.56 10.52 2.70
CA GLN A 433 -16.70 9.73 3.60
C GLN A 433 -16.20 10.54 4.80
N VAL A 434 -15.98 11.85 4.61
CA VAL A 434 -15.64 12.80 5.69
C VAL A 434 -16.77 12.94 6.72
N TYR A 435 -18.01 12.67 6.31
CA TYR A 435 -19.20 12.69 7.18
C TYR A 435 -19.52 11.34 7.83
N ARG A 436 -18.83 10.24 7.51
CA ARG A 436 -19.11 8.92 8.10
C ARG A 436 -18.35 8.72 9.42
N TRP A 437 -19.09 8.68 10.53
CA TRP A 437 -18.52 8.60 11.88
C TRP A 437 -17.64 7.36 12.11
N ALA A 438 -17.96 6.26 11.42
CA ALA A 438 -17.22 4.99 11.51
C ALA A 438 -15.74 5.10 11.08
N ASN A 439 -15.41 6.03 10.18
CA ASN A 439 -14.05 6.20 9.66
C ASN A 439 -13.10 6.86 10.68
N TYR A 440 -13.63 7.48 11.75
CA TYR A 440 -12.85 8.19 12.76
C TYR A 440 -12.29 7.28 13.87
N GLY A 441 -13.06 6.28 14.33
CA GLY A 441 -12.67 5.23 15.29
C GLY A 441 -12.34 5.64 16.74
N GLY A 442 -12.07 6.91 17.00
CA GLY A 442 -11.69 7.40 18.33
C GLY A 442 -12.87 7.70 19.26
N ASN A 443 -12.57 8.35 20.39
CA ASN A 443 -13.58 8.88 21.32
C ASN A 443 -14.21 10.20 20.81
N ASP A 444 -15.29 10.64 21.46
CA ASP A 444 -16.03 11.85 21.06
C ASP A 444 -15.14 13.12 20.96
N LYS A 445 -14.13 13.30 21.83
CA LYS A 445 -13.17 14.43 21.73
C LYS A 445 -12.28 14.30 20.50
N PHE A 446 -11.73 13.11 20.23
CA PHE A 446 -10.91 12.87 19.04
C PHE A 446 -11.73 13.08 17.77
N ASN A 447 -12.90 12.45 17.66
CA ASN A 447 -13.69 12.43 16.44
C ASN A 447 -14.21 13.82 16.08
N VAL A 448 -14.79 14.57 17.03
CA VAL A 448 -15.28 15.93 16.74
C VAL A 448 -14.12 16.88 16.37
N ASN A 449 -12.96 16.80 17.04
CA ASN A 449 -11.82 17.65 16.70
C ASN A 449 -11.29 17.37 15.29
N ASN A 450 -11.07 16.10 14.92
CA ASN A 450 -10.57 15.75 13.59
C ASN A 450 -11.62 16.06 12.49
N PHE A 451 -12.91 15.82 12.77
CA PHE A 451 -14.01 16.20 11.86
C PHE A 451 -14.01 17.71 11.58
N LEU A 452 -13.87 18.54 12.62
CA LEU A 452 -13.85 19.99 12.48
C LEU A 452 -12.57 20.52 11.79
N SER A 453 -11.43 19.83 11.89
CA SER A 453 -10.20 20.26 11.22
C SER A 453 -10.25 20.14 9.70
N TYR A 454 -10.93 19.13 9.13
CA TYR A 454 -11.07 19.01 7.67
C TYR A 454 -11.76 20.24 7.07
N PHE A 455 -12.83 20.76 7.69
CA PHE A 455 -13.49 22.00 7.24
C PHE A 455 -12.70 23.29 7.55
N GLY A 456 -11.51 23.17 8.16
CA GLY A 456 -10.52 24.23 8.30
C GLY A 456 -9.38 24.16 7.28
N ASN A 457 -9.25 23.05 6.53
CA ASN A 457 -8.23 22.88 5.51
C ASN A 457 -8.77 22.11 4.28
N ASN A 458 -9.02 22.84 3.20
CA ASN A 458 -9.54 22.29 1.94
C ASN A 458 -8.62 21.20 1.33
N ASP A 459 -7.31 21.26 1.56
CA ASP A 459 -6.37 20.26 1.04
C ASP A 459 -6.50 18.93 1.79
N ASP A 460 -6.58 18.97 3.14
CA ASP A 460 -6.83 17.78 3.96
C ASP A 460 -8.22 17.19 3.66
N GLN A 461 -9.25 18.03 3.49
CA GLN A 461 -10.59 17.57 3.12
C GLN A 461 -10.60 16.93 1.73
N ALA A 462 -9.86 17.48 0.76
CA ALA A 462 -9.79 16.90 -0.59
C ALA A 462 -9.08 15.54 -0.58
N LEU A 463 -8.00 15.38 0.19
CA LEU A 463 -7.33 14.10 0.41
C LEU A 463 -8.24 13.09 1.12
N ALA A 464 -8.94 13.50 2.18
CA ALA A 464 -9.93 12.68 2.89
C ALA A 464 -11.19 12.35 2.08
N SER A 465 -11.42 13.03 0.96
CA SER A 465 -12.51 12.75 0.02
C SER A 465 -12.11 11.79 -1.11
N VAL A 466 -10.81 11.51 -1.30
CA VAL A 466 -10.33 10.51 -2.28
C VAL A 466 -9.81 9.23 -1.61
N ALA A 467 -9.13 9.34 -0.46
CA ALA A 467 -8.49 8.21 0.23
C ALA A 467 -9.45 7.03 0.49
N ASN A 468 -9.24 5.91 -0.20
CA ASN A 468 -10.13 4.75 -0.18
C ASN A 468 -9.44 3.40 -0.40
N GLY A 469 -8.17 3.28 0.01
CA GLY A 469 -7.40 2.04 -0.03
C GLY A 469 -8.10 0.85 0.66
N ALA A 470 -7.77 -0.36 0.20
CA ALA A 470 -8.42 -1.61 0.56
C ALA A 470 -7.47 -2.81 0.42
N LEU A 471 -7.59 -3.78 1.30
CA LEU A 471 -6.98 -5.10 1.14
C LEU A 471 -8.05 -6.06 0.61
N GLY A 472 -7.99 -6.35 -0.69
CA GLY A 472 -8.97 -7.16 -1.40
C GLY A 472 -8.73 -8.66 -1.31
N ILE A 473 -9.77 -9.46 -1.57
CA ILE A 473 -9.64 -10.91 -1.73
C ILE A 473 -10.54 -11.43 -2.86
N LEU A 474 -10.00 -12.37 -3.63
CA LEU A 474 -10.71 -13.09 -4.69
C LEU A 474 -10.33 -14.58 -4.66
N LYS A 475 -11.17 -15.44 -5.25
CA LYS A 475 -10.93 -16.87 -5.37
C LYS A 475 -10.57 -17.27 -6.80
N LEU A 476 -9.52 -18.05 -6.94
CA LEU A 476 -9.04 -18.58 -8.21
C LEU A 476 -9.80 -19.85 -8.61
N SER A 477 -9.94 -20.06 -9.92
CA SER A 477 -10.36 -21.34 -10.49
C SER A 477 -9.37 -22.45 -10.15
N GLY A 478 -9.86 -23.69 -9.98
CA GLY A 478 -9.02 -24.86 -9.69
C GLY A 478 -8.06 -25.34 -10.80
N ASP A 479 -7.91 -24.60 -11.90
CA ASP A 479 -6.79 -24.81 -12.82
C ASP A 479 -5.53 -24.19 -12.22
N GLN A 480 -4.54 -25.02 -11.89
CA GLN A 480 -3.30 -24.56 -11.26
C GLN A 480 -2.37 -23.82 -12.24
N ASN A 481 -2.37 -24.17 -13.53
CA ASN A 481 -1.40 -23.69 -14.52
C ASN A 481 -1.95 -22.53 -15.37
N ASN A 482 -3.27 -22.39 -15.47
CA ASN A 482 -3.95 -21.25 -16.09
C ASN A 482 -5.11 -20.75 -15.20
N PRO A 483 -4.82 -20.25 -13.98
CA PRO A 483 -5.86 -19.82 -13.04
C PRO A 483 -6.57 -18.56 -13.52
N THR A 484 -7.90 -18.55 -13.40
CA THR A 484 -8.80 -17.44 -13.77
C THR A 484 -9.75 -17.12 -12.61
N VAL A 485 -10.47 -15.99 -12.69
CA VAL A 485 -11.44 -15.55 -11.68
C VAL A 485 -12.81 -15.36 -12.32
N LYS A 486 -13.88 -15.64 -11.56
CA LYS A 486 -15.26 -15.30 -11.94
C LYS A 486 -15.74 -14.13 -11.09
N LEU A 487 -16.72 -13.38 -11.59
CA LEU A 487 -17.30 -12.25 -10.85
C LEU A 487 -17.96 -12.69 -9.52
N ASP A 488 -18.55 -13.89 -9.46
CA ASP A 488 -19.13 -14.46 -8.23
C ASP A 488 -18.07 -14.98 -7.24
N ASP A 489 -16.80 -15.07 -7.67
CA ASP A 489 -15.63 -15.47 -6.87
C ASP A 489 -14.82 -14.24 -6.40
N VAL A 490 -15.36 -13.01 -6.52
CA VAL A 490 -14.81 -11.75 -6.00
C VAL A 490 -15.59 -11.35 -4.74
N TYR A 491 -14.91 -11.03 -3.65
CA TYR A 491 -15.53 -10.75 -2.34
C TYR A 491 -15.47 -9.26 -1.98
N SER A 492 -16.09 -8.88 -0.84
CA SER A 492 -15.77 -7.60 -0.19
C SER A 492 -14.31 -7.56 0.29
N PRO A 493 -13.72 -6.35 0.41
CA PRO A 493 -12.41 -6.18 1.05
C PRO A 493 -12.35 -6.80 2.46
N LEU A 494 -11.17 -7.33 2.81
CA LEU A 494 -10.84 -7.75 4.17
C LEU A 494 -10.66 -6.54 5.09
N VAL A 495 -10.02 -5.48 4.57
CA VAL A 495 -9.72 -4.23 5.26
C VAL A 495 -9.98 -3.04 4.34
N THR A 496 -10.46 -1.92 4.87
CA THR A 496 -10.63 -0.64 4.15
C THR A 496 -10.07 0.54 4.95
N SER A 497 -9.48 1.54 4.27
CA SER A 497 -8.92 2.77 4.85
C SER A 497 -9.60 4.04 4.33
N LEU A 498 -10.91 3.95 4.07
CA LEU A 498 -11.77 5.07 3.65
C LEU A 498 -11.62 6.30 4.55
N MET A 499 -11.42 7.48 3.95
CA MET A 499 -11.09 8.76 4.59
C MET A 499 -9.70 8.80 5.27
N VAL A 500 -8.95 7.71 5.30
CA VAL A 500 -7.79 7.53 6.19
C VAL A 500 -6.47 7.32 5.45
N SER A 501 -6.40 6.44 4.45
CA SER A 501 -5.21 6.19 3.64
C SER A 501 -5.57 5.71 2.23
N ASP A 502 -4.70 5.97 1.27
CA ASP A 502 -4.82 5.60 -0.14
C ASP A 502 -3.70 4.66 -0.63
N GLU A 503 -2.96 4.05 0.32
CA GLU A 503 -1.86 3.11 0.07
C GLU A 503 -1.77 2.11 1.25
N MET A 504 -1.90 0.82 0.95
CA MET A 504 -1.78 -0.32 1.87
C MET A 504 -1.12 -1.48 1.11
N GLU A 505 0.17 -1.31 0.84
CA GLU A 505 0.97 -2.18 -0.04
C GLU A 505 1.25 -3.54 0.60
N ARG A 506 1.72 -4.48 -0.21
CA ARG A 506 2.23 -5.80 0.21
C ARG A 506 1.34 -6.53 1.23
N PRO A 507 0.05 -6.79 0.92
CA PRO A 507 -0.76 -7.70 1.70
C PRO A 507 -0.08 -9.07 1.78
N ASP A 508 0.03 -9.60 2.99
CA ASP A 508 0.70 -10.87 3.26
C ASP A 508 -0.15 -11.65 4.28
N ILE A 509 -0.68 -12.80 3.86
CA ILE A 509 -1.41 -13.72 4.74
C ILE A 509 -0.54 -14.90 5.12
N VAL A 510 -0.34 -15.04 6.44
CA VAL A 510 0.31 -16.19 7.07
C VAL A 510 -0.70 -16.92 7.95
N LYS A 511 -0.86 -18.23 7.72
CA LYS A 511 -1.62 -19.10 8.62
C LYS A 511 -0.73 -19.58 9.76
N VAL A 512 -1.08 -19.25 11.00
CA VAL A 512 -0.34 -19.65 12.20
C VAL A 512 -1.30 -20.36 13.17
N GLY A 513 -1.08 -21.65 13.38
CA GLY A 513 -2.04 -22.50 14.07
C GLY A 513 -3.38 -22.52 13.34
N ASN A 514 -4.45 -22.11 14.03
CA ASN A 514 -5.81 -22.00 13.48
C ASN A 514 -6.20 -20.58 13.03
N LYS A 515 -5.26 -19.62 13.01
CA LYS A 515 -5.51 -18.20 12.73
C LYS A 515 -4.81 -17.72 11.47
N TYR A 516 -5.44 -16.77 10.79
CA TYR A 516 -4.91 -16.06 9.62
C TYR A 516 -4.45 -14.68 10.07
N TYR A 517 -3.16 -14.39 9.89
CA TYR A 517 -2.56 -13.09 10.16
C TYR A 517 -2.35 -12.39 8.82
N LEU A 518 -3.00 -11.25 8.63
CA LEU A 518 -2.90 -10.41 7.44
C LEU A 518 -2.04 -9.19 7.77
N PHE A 519 -0.88 -9.05 7.13
CA PHE A 519 0.00 -7.89 7.25
C PHE A 519 -0.07 -7.02 5.98
N SER A 520 0.38 -5.76 6.07
CA SER A 520 0.55 -4.85 4.93
C SER A 520 1.59 -3.77 5.27
N ALA A 521 2.39 -3.35 4.29
CA ALA A 521 3.30 -2.21 4.40
C ALA A 521 2.57 -0.90 4.07
N THR A 522 2.85 0.20 4.76
CA THR A 522 2.22 1.49 4.48
C THR A 522 3.11 2.67 4.87
N ARG A 523 2.73 3.87 4.43
CA ARG A 523 3.45 5.13 4.67
C ARG A 523 2.45 6.16 5.20
N LEU A 524 2.74 6.75 6.36
CA LEU A 524 1.83 7.76 6.94
C LEU A 524 1.69 9.00 6.02
N SER A 525 2.61 9.21 5.08
CA SER A 525 2.54 10.25 4.03
C SER A 525 1.46 10.04 2.97
N ARG A 526 0.78 8.89 2.97
CA ARG A 526 -0.43 8.60 2.18
C ARG A 526 -1.70 8.70 3.01
N GLY A 527 -1.54 8.84 4.32
CA GLY A 527 -2.63 9.01 5.26
C GLY A 527 -3.07 10.47 5.37
N THR A 528 -4.34 10.69 5.67
CA THR A 528 -4.99 12.01 5.65
C THR A 528 -4.71 12.86 6.92
N LYS A 529 -3.73 12.44 7.74
CA LYS A 529 -3.38 13.04 9.02
C LYS A 529 -2.00 13.71 8.99
N GLY A 530 -1.84 14.71 8.13
CA GLY A 530 -0.54 15.36 7.84
C GLY A 530 0.27 15.81 9.06
N GLU A 531 -0.38 16.15 10.19
CA GLU A 531 0.32 16.45 11.44
C GLU A 531 1.15 15.29 12.00
N ILE A 532 0.61 14.06 12.04
CA ILE A 532 1.32 12.91 12.63
C ILE A 532 2.49 12.50 11.72
N THR A 533 2.30 12.59 10.40
CA THR A 533 3.33 12.35 9.38
C THR A 533 4.46 13.36 9.47
N ARG A 534 4.14 14.67 9.60
CA ARG A 534 5.13 15.74 9.82
C ARG A 534 5.93 15.50 11.11
N LEU A 535 5.27 15.01 12.17
CA LEU A 535 5.93 14.73 13.45
C LEU A 535 6.80 13.46 13.37
N ALA A 536 6.38 12.41 12.67
CA ALA A 536 7.18 11.23 12.34
C ALA A 536 8.45 11.60 11.57
N ASN A 537 8.31 12.31 10.45
CA ASN A 537 9.42 12.79 9.62
C ASN A 537 10.39 13.68 10.42
N LYS A 538 9.89 14.53 11.33
CA LYS A 538 10.74 15.37 12.19
C LYS A 538 11.50 14.56 13.25
N VAL A 539 10.86 13.55 13.86
CA VAL A 539 11.39 12.86 15.06
C VAL A 539 12.26 11.65 14.71
N VAL A 540 11.92 10.94 13.65
CA VAL A 540 12.62 9.73 13.16
C VAL A 540 13.31 9.96 11.81
N GLY A 541 12.78 10.83 10.95
CA GLY A 541 13.30 11.03 9.59
C GLY A 541 12.65 10.11 8.54
N ASP A 542 11.66 9.32 8.93
CA ASP A 542 10.87 8.45 8.06
C ASP A 542 9.45 8.28 8.66
N ASN A 543 8.51 7.80 7.85
CA ASN A 543 7.09 7.63 8.17
C ASN A 543 6.52 6.26 7.74
N VAL A 544 7.39 5.28 7.44
CA VAL A 544 6.96 3.91 7.10
C VAL A 544 6.53 3.07 8.30
N ALA A 545 5.58 2.17 8.08
CA ALA A 545 5.09 1.19 9.04
C ALA A 545 4.75 -0.15 8.35
N MET A 546 4.59 -1.20 9.17
CA MET A 546 3.81 -2.39 8.80
C MET A 546 2.60 -2.45 9.72
N ILE A 547 1.42 -2.57 9.12
CA ILE A 547 0.17 -2.85 9.82
C ILE A 547 -0.15 -4.35 9.77
N GLY A 548 -1.04 -4.81 10.64
CA GLY A 548 -1.52 -6.17 10.59
C GLY A 548 -2.77 -6.43 11.42
N PHE A 549 -3.47 -7.49 11.04
CA PHE A 549 -4.77 -7.90 11.53
C PHE A 549 -4.79 -9.42 11.70
N VAL A 550 -5.73 -9.95 12.49
CA VAL A 550 -5.88 -11.39 12.72
C VAL A 550 -7.33 -11.83 12.66
N SER A 551 -7.60 -12.99 12.07
CA SER A 551 -8.93 -13.62 11.99
C SER A 551 -8.85 -15.14 12.23
N ASP A 552 -9.97 -15.73 12.66
CA ASP A 552 -10.20 -17.18 12.65
C ASP A 552 -10.72 -17.67 11.27
N SER A 553 -10.86 -16.77 10.29
CA SER A 553 -11.34 -17.05 8.92
C SER A 553 -10.54 -16.27 7.88
N LEU A 554 -10.11 -16.93 6.80
CA LEU A 554 -9.35 -16.32 5.70
C LEU A 554 -10.09 -15.15 5.04
N THR A 555 -11.42 -15.24 4.90
CA THR A 555 -12.22 -14.37 4.01
C THR A 555 -12.97 -13.22 4.69
N HIS A 556 -12.96 -13.13 6.03
CA HIS A 556 -13.70 -12.09 6.77
C HIS A 556 -13.25 -11.99 8.24
N GLY A 557 -13.71 -10.98 8.97
CA GLY A 557 -13.67 -10.95 10.44
C GLY A 557 -12.33 -10.56 11.09
N TYR A 558 -11.43 -9.93 10.32
CA TYR A 558 -10.13 -9.47 10.79
C TYR A 558 -10.22 -8.43 11.90
N VAL A 559 -9.39 -8.55 12.93
CA VAL A 559 -9.28 -7.59 14.05
C VAL A 559 -7.87 -7.00 14.08
N PRO A 560 -7.68 -5.67 14.25
CA PRO A 560 -6.34 -5.07 14.25
C PRO A 560 -5.45 -5.62 15.37
N LEU A 561 -4.21 -6.01 15.03
CA LEU A 561 -3.20 -6.41 16.01
C LEU A 561 -2.80 -5.21 16.87
N ASN A 562 -2.41 -5.45 18.12
CA ASN A 562 -2.01 -4.39 19.06
C ASN A 562 -3.09 -3.28 19.25
N GLY A 563 -4.36 -3.59 18.96
CA GLY A 563 -5.51 -2.69 19.07
C GLY A 563 -5.67 -1.68 17.93
N SER A 564 -4.58 -1.19 17.35
CA SER A 564 -4.58 -0.16 16.27
C SER A 564 -4.02 -0.67 14.93
N GLY A 565 -3.73 -1.96 14.83
CA GLY A 565 -3.11 -2.55 13.65
C GLY A 565 -1.59 -2.34 13.57
N VAL A 566 -0.96 -1.50 14.39
CA VAL A 566 0.51 -1.32 14.36
C VAL A 566 1.24 -2.65 14.60
N VAL A 567 2.20 -3.00 13.75
CA VAL A 567 3.08 -4.17 13.94
C VAL A 567 4.55 -3.77 13.87
N LEU A 568 4.93 -2.96 12.86
CA LEU A 568 6.27 -2.37 12.73
C LEU A 568 6.22 -0.86 12.50
N THR A 569 7.25 -0.15 12.94
CA THR A 569 7.42 1.29 12.71
C THR A 569 8.88 1.64 12.44
N ALA A 570 9.14 2.63 11.58
CA ALA A 570 10.48 3.13 11.30
C ALA A 570 11.27 3.53 12.56
N SER A 571 12.58 3.27 12.55
CA SER A 571 13.52 3.62 13.63
C SER A 571 14.66 4.54 13.19
N VAL A 572 14.91 4.67 11.88
CA VAL A 572 15.99 5.47 11.27
C VAL A 572 15.46 6.36 10.13
N PRO A 573 16.18 7.44 9.76
CA PRO A 573 15.82 8.32 8.64
C PRO A 573 15.84 7.64 7.26
N ALA A 574 14.90 8.00 6.38
CA ALA A 574 14.70 7.37 5.07
C ALA A 574 15.90 7.42 4.11
N ASN A 575 16.84 8.35 4.32
CA ASN A 575 18.06 8.50 3.52
C ASN A 575 19.32 7.92 4.17
N TRP A 576 19.19 7.07 5.19
CA TRP A 576 20.28 6.25 5.73
C TRP A 576 20.38 4.92 4.98
N ARG A 577 21.59 4.33 4.97
CA ARG A 577 21.85 2.98 4.44
C ARG A 577 20.92 1.92 5.04
N THR A 578 20.51 2.10 6.29
CA THR A 578 19.74 1.14 7.10
C THR A 578 18.22 1.37 7.08
N ALA A 579 17.72 2.36 6.33
CA ALA A 579 16.28 2.52 6.10
C ALA A 579 15.71 1.27 5.40
N THR A 580 14.48 0.86 5.74
CA THR A 580 13.86 -0.38 5.24
C THR A 580 12.40 -0.19 4.86
N TYR A 581 11.92 -0.99 3.89
CA TYR A 581 10.52 -1.03 3.46
C TYR A 581 10.18 -2.36 2.76
N SER A 582 8.94 -2.52 2.27
CA SER A 582 8.41 -3.79 1.75
C SER A 582 8.55 -4.91 2.79
N TYR A 583 8.06 -4.66 4.01
CA TYR A 583 8.06 -5.66 5.07
C TYR A 583 7.16 -6.84 4.69
N TYR A 584 7.69 -8.07 4.76
CA TYR A 584 7.00 -9.31 4.39
C TYR A 584 7.38 -10.42 5.38
N ALA A 585 6.42 -11.16 5.91
CA ALA A 585 6.54 -11.95 7.13
C ALA A 585 6.53 -13.47 6.84
N VAL A 586 7.70 -14.08 6.74
CA VAL A 586 7.82 -15.51 6.40
C VAL A 586 7.59 -16.38 7.65
N PRO A 587 6.69 -17.38 7.62
CA PRO A 587 6.50 -18.31 8.73
C PRO A 587 7.72 -19.22 8.93
N ILE A 588 7.96 -19.61 10.18
CA ILE A 588 9.13 -20.43 10.56
C ILE A 588 8.67 -21.83 10.95
N GLU A 589 9.17 -22.85 10.23
CA GLU A 589 8.87 -24.26 10.50
C GLU A 589 9.22 -24.62 11.96
N GLY A 590 8.27 -25.24 12.66
CA GLY A 590 8.41 -25.61 14.07
C GLY A 590 8.33 -24.44 15.07
N LYS A 591 7.93 -23.23 14.66
CA LYS A 591 7.70 -22.08 15.55
C LYS A 591 6.35 -21.39 15.31
N GLU A 592 5.28 -21.99 15.80
CA GLU A 592 3.88 -21.51 15.70
C GLU A 592 3.57 -20.18 16.43
N ASN A 593 4.58 -19.36 16.72
CA ASN A 593 4.45 -18.03 17.32
C ASN A 593 5.55 -17.04 16.90
N GLN A 594 6.38 -17.36 15.91
CA GLN A 594 7.45 -16.47 15.41
C GLN A 594 7.45 -16.39 13.88
N LEU A 595 7.45 -15.17 13.37
CA LEU A 595 7.60 -14.87 11.94
C LEU A 595 8.99 -14.26 11.70
N LEU A 596 9.56 -14.53 10.52
CA LEU A 596 10.79 -13.92 10.03
C LEU A 596 10.42 -12.75 9.13
N ILE A 597 10.57 -11.52 9.63
CA ILE A 597 10.36 -10.31 8.84
C ILE A 597 11.53 -10.13 7.89
N THR A 598 11.21 -10.12 6.61
CA THR A 598 12.06 -9.77 5.48
C THR A 598 11.68 -8.37 4.97
N ALA A 599 12.62 -7.69 4.32
CA ALA A 599 12.43 -6.34 3.78
C ALA A 599 13.53 -6.02 2.75
N TYR A 600 13.35 -4.97 1.94
CA TYR A 600 14.48 -4.31 1.33
C TYR A 600 15.10 -3.28 2.29
N MET A 601 16.38 -2.99 2.09
CA MET A 601 17.18 -2.02 2.82
C MET A 601 17.86 -1.03 1.86
N THR A 602 18.03 0.22 2.32
CA THR A 602 18.33 1.40 1.50
C THR A 602 17.19 1.73 0.53
N ASN A 603 16.66 2.96 0.60
CA ASN A 603 15.67 3.43 -0.37
C ASN A 603 16.29 3.64 -1.77
N ARG A 604 15.47 3.39 -2.79
CA ARG A 604 15.85 3.39 -4.22
C ARG A 604 16.46 4.70 -4.69
N GLY A 605 17.19 4.65 -5.81
CA GLY A 605 17.70 5.82 -6.50
C GLY A 605 18.89 6.49 -5.80
N GLU A 606 19.72 5.72 -5.10
CA GLU A 606 20.93 6.19 -4.40
C GLU A 606 20.70 7.30 -3.35
N VAL A 607 19.54 7.38 -2.67
CA VAL A 607 19.27 8.43 -1.67
C VAL A 607 20.17 8.34 -0.42
N ALA A 608 20.67 7.13 -0.12
CA ALA A 608 21.72 6.92 0.88
C ALA A 608 23.13 7.37 0.41
N GLY A 609 23.27 7.82 -0.84
CA GLY A 609 24.54 8.21 -1.47
C GLY A 609 24.89 7.32 -2.66
N LYS A 610 25.76 7.82 -3.55
CA LYS A 610 26.13 7.11 -4.78
C LYS A 610 26.72 5.72 -4.46
N GLY A 611 26.21 4.68 -5.10
CA GLY A 611 26.60 3.27 -4.89
C GLY A 611 25.99 2.61 -3.66
N ASN A 612 25.26 3.34 -2.80
CA ASN A 612 24.38 2.73 -1.80
C ASN A 612 23.03 2.44 -2.48
N ASN A 613 22.96 1.29 -3.16
CA ASN A 613 21.77 0.81 -3.88
C ASN A 613 20.80 0.11 -2.92
N SER A 614 19.51 0.04 -3.27
CA SER A 614 18.58 -0.89 -2.61
C SER A 614 19.09 -2.34 -2.70
N THR A 615 18.98 -3.05 -1.57
CA THR A 615 19.53 -4.39 -1.32
C THR A 615 18.60 -5.13 -0.35
N TRP A 616 18.77 -6.44 -0.14
CA TRP A 616 17.98 -7.14 0.87
C TRP A 616 18.43 -6.80 2.29
N ALA A 617 17.45 -6.62 3.19
CA ALA A 617 17.71 -6.35 4.61
C ALA A 617 18.25 -7.60 5.34
N PRO A 618 18.93 -7.42 6.49
CA PRO A 618 19.07 -8.46 7.49
C PRO A 618 17.68 -8.78 8.08
N SER A 619 17.18 -10.00 7.86
CA SER A 619 15.85 -10.40 8.33
C SER A 619 15.82 -10.54 9.86
N PHE A 620 14.68 -10.30 10.51
CA PHE A 620 14.57 -10.31 11.99
C PHE A 620 13.26 -10.95 12.50
N ILE A 621 13.24 -11.39 13.76
CA ILE A 621 12.09 -12.10 14.33
C ILE A 621 11.01 -11.15 14.87
N LEU A 622 9.76 -11.37 14.45
CA LEU A 622 8.55 -10.88 15.11
C LEU A 622 7.94 -12.00 15.96
N GLN A 623 7.72 -11.73 17.25
CA GLN A 623 6.96 -12.58 18.15
C GLN A 623 5.46 -12.27 18.01
N LEU A 624 4.64 -13.29 17.80
CA LEU A 624 3.19 -13.24 17.94
C LEU A 624 2.82 -13.62 19.39
N ASN A 625 1.95 -12.84 20.02
CA ASN A 625 1.49 -13.09 21.39
C ASN A 625 0.03 -13.62 21.40
N PRO A 626 -0.37 -14.45 22.38
CA PRO A 626 -1.72 -15.05 22.40
C PRO A 626 -2.89 -14.05 22.54
N ASP A 627 -2.61 -12.82 22.97
CA ASP A 627 -3.56 -11.74 23.21
C ASP A 627 -3.78 -10.83 21.97
N ASN A 628 -3.45 -11.34 20.78
CA ASN A 628 -3.47 -10.59 19.50
C ASN A 628 -2.52 -9.36 19.51
N THR A 629 -1.47 -9.36 20.33
CA THR A 629 -0.37 -8.38 20.26
C THR A 629 0.88 -8.97 19.59
N THR A 630 1.85 -8.12 19.25
CA THR A 630 3.13 -8.53 18.66
C THR A 630 4.32 -7.83 19.33
N THR A 631 5.50 -8.43 19.25
CA THR A 631 6.74 -7.87 19.80
C THR A 631 7.93 -8.14 18.87
N VAL A 632 8.60 -7.09 18.38
CA VAL A 632 9.89 -7.20 17.69
C VAL A 632 10.94 -7.79 18.63
N LEU A 633 11.65 -8.82 18.17
CA LEU A 633 12.77 -9.42 18.91
C LEU A 633 14.11 -8.97 18.30
N ALA A 634 15.10 -8.70 19.16
CA ALA A 634 16.48 -8.41 18.76
C ALA A 634 17.26 -9.67 18.31
N LYS A 635 16.65 -10.46 17.41
CA LYS A 635 17.22 -11.64 16.75
C LYS A 635 17.25 -11.36 15.26
N LEU A 636 18.44 -11.03 14.75
CA LEU A 636 18.70 -10.68 13.36
C LEU A 636 19.44 -11.84 12.66
N THR A 637 19.40 -11.80 11.33
CA THR A 637 20.06 -12.75 10.44
C THR A 637 21.07 -12.05 9.51
N ASN A 638 21.72 -12.78 8.61
CA ASN A 638 22.43 -12.17 7.48
C ASN A 638 21.45 -11.43 6.55
N GLN A 639 21.97 -10.57 5.66
CA GLN A 639 21.16 -10.05 4.56
C GLN A 639 20.57 -11.19 3.73
N GLY A 640 19.28 -11.11 3.39
CA GLY A 640 18.68 -12.05 2.43
C GLY A 640 18.44 -13.47 2.93
N VAL A 641 18.26 -13.66 4.25
CA VAL A 641 17.84 -14.95 4.82
C VAL A 641 16.32 -15.03 4.80
N TRP A 642 15.79 -15.95 3.99
CA TRP A 642 14.34 -16.21 3.87
C TRP A 642 13.89 -17.44 4.68
N VAL A 643 14.82 -18.30 5.11
CA VAL A 643 14.54 -19.52 5.90
C VAL A 643 15.31 -19.48 7.22
N TRP A 644 14.59 -19.42 8.35
CA TRP A 644 15.22 -19.50 9.67
C TRP A 644 15.62 -20.95 10.00
N ASN A 645 16.91 -21.17 10.26
CA ASN A 645 17.51 -22.44 10.65
C ASN A 645 18.45 -22.26 11.86
N GLY A 646 19.27 -23.27 12.16
CA GLY A 646 20.18 -23.26 13.32
C GLY A 646 21.29 -22.21 13.24
N ASP A 647 21.73 -21.88 12.03
CA ASP A 647 22.86 -20.99 11.75
C ASP A 647 22.42 -19.57 11.32
N SER A 648 21.13 -19.23 11.49
CA SER A 648 20.58 -17.96 11.02
C SER A 648 20.84 -16.77 11.96
N GLU A 649 21.02 -16.96 13.27
CA GLU A 649 21.15 -15.83 14.23
C GLU A 649 22.54 -15.15 14.15
N ASN A 650 22.64 -14.01 13.46
CA ASN A 650 23.88 -13.23 13.36
C ASN A 650 23.80 -11.93 14.19
N LYS A 651 24.61 -11.87 15.25
CA LYS A 651 24.68 -10.72 16.17
C LYS A 651 25.52 -9.55 15.65
N ASN A 652 26.37 -9.77 14.65
CA ASN A 652 27.19 -8.70 14.04
C ASN A 652 26.32 -7.71 13.24
N MET A 653 25.15 -8.16 12.79
CA MET A 653 24.18 -7.34 12.06
C MET A 653 23.36 -6.42 12.98
N ILE A 654 23.42 -6.61 14.30
CA ILE A 654 22.76 -5.74 15.28
C ILE A 654 23.50 -4.40 15.31
N GLY A 655 22.78 -3.32 15.00
CA GLY A 655 23.28 -1.95 15.07
C GLY A 655 23.09 -1.30 16.43
N SER A 656 23.78 -0.19 16.66
CA SER A 656 23.61 0.69 17.82
C SER A 656 23.27 2.11 17.39
N LEU A 657 22.45 2.80 18.19
CA LEU A 657 22.15 4.21 18.01
C LEU A 657 23.24 5.09 18.67
N GLU A 658 24.49 4.83 18.32
CA GLU A 658 25.66 5.53 18.83
C GLU A 658 26.55 5.92 17.66
N LYS A 659 26.87 7.22 17.55
CA LYS A 659 27.56 7.78 16.37
C LYS A 659 28.91 7.12 16.10
N ASP A 660 29.76 7.10 17.11
CA ASP A 660 31.18 6.72 16.98
C ASP A 660 31.40 5.23 17.29
N SER A 661 30.33 4.43 17.33
CA SER A 661 30.35 2.99 17.61
C SER A 661 30.76 2.17 16.37
N PRO A 662 31.49 1.05 16.52
CA PRO A 662 31.85 0.17 15.41
C PRO A 662 30.63 -0.43 14.69
N ASN A 663 29.50 -0.62 15.37
CA ASN A 663 28.25 -1.11 14.78
C ASN A 663 27.17 -0.03 14.65
N SER A 664 27.54 1.23 14.38
CA SER A 664 26.57 2.33 14.27
C SER A 664 25.45 2.05 13.26
N ALA A 665 24.24 2.50 13.58
CA ALA A 665 23.07 2.40 12.72
C ALA A 665 23.12 3.29 11.46
N ALA A 666 24.14 4.15 11.34
CA ALA A 666 24.36 5.01 10.18
C ALA A 666 25.81 4.87 9.68
N LEU A 667 26.03 5.12 8.39
CA LEU A 667 27.37 5.27 7.82
C LEU A 667 28.02 6.60 8.24
N ASP A 668 29.33 6.67 8.09
CA ASP A 668 30.11 7.88 8.33
C ASP A 668 29.61 9.02 7.41
N GLY A 669 29.03 10.06 8.02
CA GLY A 669 28.40 11.19 7.32
C GLY A 669 26.87 11.17 7.23
N GLU A 670 26.20 10.08 7.62
CA GLU A 670 24.73 10.01 7.73
C GLU A 670 24.19 10.61 9.03
N TRP A 671 25.01 10.59 10.09
CA TRP A 671 24.69 11.21 11.38
C TRP A 671 24.55 12.74 11.29
N GLY A 672 23.31 13.23 11.35
CA GLY A 672 22.97 14.65 11.17
C GLY A 672 22.81 15.06 9.70
N LYS A 673 22.76 14.10 8.77
CA LYS A 673 22.41 14.31 7.35
C LYS A 673 20.96 14.77 7.23
N PHE A 674 20.76 15.89 6.55
CA PHE A 674 19.44 16.43 6.23
C PHE A 674 18.66 15.47 5.29
N ILE A 675 17.35 15.33 5.50
CA ILE A 675 16.38 14.91 4.50
C ILE A 675 15.50 16.12 4.24
N ASP A 676 15.30 16.45 2.97
CA ASP A 676 14.29 17.44 2.60
C ASP A 676 12.92 16.76 2.51
N TRP A 677 12.16 16.82 3.61
CA TRP A 677 10.72 16.48 3.66
C TRP A 677 9.89 17.78 3.59
N ASP A 678 10.31 18.74 2.75
CA ASP A 678 9.88 20.15 2.69
C ASP A 678 10.35 21.06 3.85
N ALA A 679 11.08 20.57 4.87
CA ALA A 679 11.75 21.40 5.88
C ALA A 679 12.74 20.67 6.82
N ILE A 680 13.67 21.45 7.42
CA ILE A 680 14.27 21.28 8.77
C ILE A 680 15.25 20.10 8.99
N ASN A 681 16.27 20.34 9.82
CA ASN A 681 17.40 19.44 10.05
C ASN A 681 17.48 18.91 11.51
N SER A 682 18.27 17.85 11.72
CA SER A 682 18.54 17.11 12.98
C SER A 682 17.37 16.29 13.57
N TYR A 683 17.51 14.96 13.55
CA TYR A 683 16.56 14.01 14.14
C TYR A 683 16.81 13.79 15.63
N SER A 684 15.73 13.55 16.37
CA SER A 684 15.75 13.28 17.81
C SER A 684 15.62 11.78 18.10
N LEU A 685 16.51 10.97 17.53
CA LEU A 685 16.51 9.50 17.64
C LEU A 685 16.72 9.03 19.10
N LYS A 686 16.17 7.87 19.46
CA LYS A 686 16.23 7.30 20.82
C LYS A 686 16.58 5.80 20.79
N PRO A 687 17.48 5.30 21.64
CA PRO A 687 17.74 3.86 21.75
C PRO A 687 16.48 3.10 22.18
N HIS A 688 16.26 1.93 21.60
CA HIS A 688 15.14 1.06 21.97
C HIS A 688 15.38 0.47 23.36
N GLN A 689 14.37 0.53 24.24
CA GLN A 689 14.44 -0.14 25.54
C GLN A 689 14.26 -1.65 25.34
N PRO A 690 15.03 -2.53 26.01
CA PRO A 690 14.85 -3.97 25.87
C PRO A 690 13.45 -4.41 26.34
N VAL A 691 12.73 -5.14 25.49
CA VAL A 691 11.49 -5.82 25.86
C VAL A 691 11.81 -7.28 26.17
N THR A 692 11.55 -7.71 27.41
CA THR A 692 11.54 -9.14 27.75
C THR A 692 10.31 -9.79 27.11
N PRO A 693 10.45 -10.82 26.25
CA PRO A 693 9.30 -11.50 25.68
C PRO A 693 8.48 -12.20 26.77
N ASN A 694 7.15 -12.14 26.65
CA ASN A 694 6.26 -12.97 27.47
C ASN A 694 6.51 -14.44 27.09
N VAL A 695 7.01 -15.24 28.03
CA VAL A 695 7.15 -16.69 27.83
C VAL A 695 5.75 -17.30 27.78
N PRO A 696 5.36 -18.02 26.72
CA PRO A 696 4.07 -18.71 26.67
C PRO A 696 3.97 -19.71 27.82
N THR A 697 2.92 -19.59 28.63
CA THR A 697 2.63 -20.56 29.69
C THR A 697 2.18 -21.87 29.08
N THR A 698 2.94 -22.94 29.29
CA THR A 698 2.48 -24.31 29.01
C THR A 698 1.12 -24.51 29.71
N PRO A 699 0.07 -25.01 29.02
CA PRO A 699 -1.20 -25.31 29.65
C PRO A 699 -1.01 -26.24 30.84
N GLU A 700 -1.72 -25.97 31.94
CA GLU A 700 -1.67 -26.88 33.09
C GLU A 700 -2.13 -28.28 32.67
N LYS A 701 -1.39 -29.29 33.11
CA LYS A 701 -1.67 -30.69 32.80
C LYS A 701 -3.10 -31.01 33.25
N PRO A 702 -3.97 -31.57 32.38
CA PRO A 702 -5.34 -31.87 32.75
C PRO A 702 -5.43 -32.67 34.05
N GLU A 703 -6.28 -32.24 34.97
CA GLU A 703 -6.61 -33.04 36.14
C GLU A 703 -7.16 -34.40 35.69
N ASN A 704 -6.70 -35.48 36.34
CA ASN A 704 -7.21 -36.81 36.05
C ASN A 704 -8.73 -36.82 36.29
N PRO A 705 -9.57 -37.22 35.31
CA PRO A 705 -11.01 -37.26 35.50
C PRO A 705 -11.38 -38.09 36.72
N THR A 706 -12.09 -37.48 37.67
CA THR A 706 -12.64 -38.20 38.81
C THR A 706 -13.64 -39.23 38.31
N THR A 707 -13.52 -40.47 38.80
CA THR A 707 -14.34 -41.60 38.36
C THR A 707 -15.83 -41.24 38.51
N PRO A 708 -16.65 -41.24 37.43
CA PRO A 708 -18.04 -40.84 37.53
C PRO A 708 -18.81 -41.75 38.48
N ASN A 709 -19.41 -41.17 39.52
CA ASN A 709 -20.32 -41.89 40.41
C ASN A 709 -21.56 -42.33 39.62
N THR A 710 -21.91 -43.61 39.72
CA THR A 710 -23.08 -44.20 39.06
C THR A 710 -24.37 -43.46 39.45
N PRO A 711 -25.09 -42.80 38.52
CA PRO A 711 -26.31 -42.07 38.86
C PRO A 711 -27.49 -43.01 39.13
N ASP A 712 -28.20 -42.80 40.23
CA ASP A 712 -29.42 -43.54 40.55
C ASP A 712 -30.59 -43.15 39.62
N THR A 713 -31.18 -44.18 39.01
CA THR A 713 -32.53 -44.29 38.40
C THR A 713 -33.20 -42.99 37.86
N PRO A 714 -33.40 -42.84 36.54
CA PRO A 714 -34.04 -41.67 35.95
C PRO A 714 -35.48 -41.43 36.42
N ARG A 715 -35.85 -40.16 36.63
CA ARG A 715 -37.25 -39.73 36.78
C ARG A 715 -37.85 -39.33 35.44
N THR A 716 -39.11 -39.69 35.21
CA THR A 716 -39.87 -39.38 33.99
C THR A 716 -40.10 -37.86 33.83
N PRO A 717 -39.85 -37.26 32.65
CA PRO A 717 -40.15 -35.85 32.41
C PRO A 717 -41.65 -35.54 32.32
N GLU A 718 -42.07 -34.38 32.81
CA GLU A 718 -43.42 -33.83 32.61
C GLU A 718 -43.53 -33.03 31.30
N VAL A 719 -44.75 -32.84 30.80
CA VAL A 719 -45.03 -32.29 29.46
C VAL A 719 -45.16 -30.76 29.47
N PRO A 720 -44.32 -29.99 28.74
CA PRO A 720 -44.43 -28.53 28.67
C PRO A 720 -45.59 -28.04 27.78
N THR A 721 -46.16 -26.89 28.13
CA THR A 721 -47.18 -26.17 27.33
C THR A 721 -46.57 -25.01 26.52
N THR A 722 -47.26 -24.63 25.44
CA THR A 722 -46.85 -23.65 24.41
C THR A 722 -47.66 -22.34 24.53
N PRO A 723 -47.40 -21.28 23.72
CA PRO A 723 -46.12 -20.70 23.27
C PRO A 723 -46.10 -19.14 23.29
N VAL A 724 -44.97 -18.50 22.96
CA VAL A 724 -44.96 -17.11 22.44
C VAL A 724 -43.97 -16.98 21.24
N LYS A 725 -44.37 -16.26 20.19
CA LYS A 725 -43.57 -16.06 18.96
C LYS A 725 -42.61 -14.87 19.04
N LYS A 726 -41.46 -14.98 18.35
CA LYS A 726 -40.99 -13.94 17.40
C LYS A 726 -40.17 -14.56 16.26
N THR A 727 -40.25 -13.95 15.09
CA THR A 727 -39.74 -14.40 13.77
C THR A 727 -38.22 -14.21 13.63
N THR A 728 -37.44 -15.28 13.48
CA THR A 728 -36.89 -15.85 12.21
C THR A 728 -35.85 -15.01 11.47
N GLN A 729 -34.58 -15.41 11.62
CA GLN A 729 -33.59 -15.37 10.52
C GLN A 729 -33.98 -16.42 9.45
N SER A 730 -33.36 -16.34 8.26
CA SER A 730 -33.43 -17.40 7.24
C SER A 730 -32.03 -17.77 6.78
N GLU A 731 -31.72 -19.07 6.77
CA GLU A 731 -30.45 -19.60 6.26
C GLU A 731 -30.48 -19.77 4.73
N LEU A 732 -29.30 -19.89 4.12
CA LEU A 732 -29.11 -20.25 2.71
C LEU A 732 -29.16 -21.78 2.52
N PRO A 733 -30.02 -22.32 1.63
CA PRO A 733 -30.08 -23.75 1.36
C PRO A 733 -29.00 -24.22 0.39
N LYS A 734 -28.45 -25.43 0.60
CA LYS A 734 -27.47 -26.07 -0.28
C LYS A 734 -28.11 -26.49 -1.62
N ALA A 735 -27.38 -26.31 -2.73
CA ALA A 735 -27.82 -26.71 -4.06
C ALA A 735 -27.82 -28.25 -4.25
N GLY A 736 -28.81 -28.79 -4.96
CA GLY A 736 -28.94 -30.24 -5.14
C GLY A 736 -30.07 -30.72 -6.05
N ALA A 737 -29.89 -30.57 -7.36
CA ALA A 737 -30.55 -31.34 -8.44
C ALA A 737 -32.09 -31.28 -8.64
N LYS A 738 -32.44 -30.77 -9.84
CA LYS A 738 -33.47 -31.26 -10.78
C LYS A 738 -34.95 -30.80 -10.71
N ASP A 739 -35.43 -30.53 -11.93
CA ASP A 739 -36.77 -30.74 -12.49
C ASP A 739 -38.00 -29.99 -11.90
N GLY A 740 -38.51 -29.01 -12.65
CA GLY A 740 -39.88 -29.17 -13.18
C GLY A 740 -40.97 -28.09 -12.95
N ILE A 741 -40.92 -27.02 -13.75
CA ILE A 741 -42.10 -26.42 -14.44
C ILE A 741 -43.16 -25.64 -13.62
N ALA A 742 -43.76 -24.65 -14.30
CA ALA A 742 -44.89 -23.79 -13.92
C ALA A 742 -44.60 -22.68 -12.89
N ALA A 743 -45.13 -21.45 -12.94
CA ALA A 743 -45.92 -20.59 -13.85
C ALA A 743 -46.52 -19.48 -12.91
N THR A 744 -47.00 -18.29 -13.29
CA THR A 744 -47.39 -17.70 -14.59
C THR A 744 -47.49 -16.16 -14.44
N ILE A 745 -47.59 -15.40 -15.55
CA ILE A 745 -48.26 -14.06 -15.66
C ILE A 745 -47.51 -12.89 -14.95
N LEU A 746 -47.35 -11.66 -15.47
CA LEU A 746 -47.90 -10.85 -16.59
C LEU A 746 -46.77 -9.87 -17.03
N GLY A 747 -46.55 -9.46 -18.29
CA GLY A 747 -47.08 -9.83 -19.61
C GLY A 747 -46.56 -8.87 -20.71
N ALA A 748 -47.24 -8.88 -21.88
CA ALA A 748 -46.97 -8.10 -23.12
C ALA A 748 -45.74 -8.50 -23.98
N ILE A 749 -45.78 -8.52 -25.34
CA ILE A 749 -46.78 -9.06 -26.29
C ILE A 749 -46.15 -9.12 -27.71
N SER A 750 -46.57 -10.09 -28.55
CA SER A 750 -46.26 -10.25 -30.00
C SER A 750 -44.80 -10.64 -30.40
N SER A 751 -44.55 -11.43 -31.46
CA SER A 751 -45.44 -12.29 -32.29
C SER A 751 -44.67 -13.20 -33.27
N MET A 752 -45.22 -14.39 -33.55
CA MET A 752 -44.97 -15.28 -34.72
C MET A 752 -43.59 -15.96 -34.90
N LEU A 753 -43.44 -17.10 -35.60
CA LEU A 753 -44.24 -18.35 -35.65
C LEU A 753 -43.48 -19.44 -36.47
N GLY A 754 -43.49 -20.72 -36.04
CA GLY A 754 -43.17 -21.88 -36.90
C GLY A 754 -41.96 -22.75 -36.49
N VAL A 755 -41.91 -24.07 -36.71
CA VAL A 755 -42.82 -25.19 -36.32
C VAL A 755 -42.15 -26.55 -36.63
N ILE A 756 -42.00 -27.41 -35.60
CA ILE A 756 -42.00 -28.91 -35.57
C ILE A 756 -41.06 -29.72 -36.53
N GLY A 757 -40.33 -30.72 -35.99
CA GLY A 757 -39.63 -31.72 -36.85
C GLY A 757 -38.69 -32.77 -36.23
N LEU A 758 -38.85 -33.14 -34.96
CA LEU A 758 -38.90 -34.54 -34.47
C LEU A 758 -38.00 -35.67 -35.06
N ALA A 759 -37.13 -36.19 -34.19
CA ALA A 759 -36.73 -37.61 -34.00
C ALA A 759 -35.97 -38.42 -35.10
N GLY A 760 -34.79 -38.94 -34.74
CA GLY A 760 -34.08 -40.02 -35.45
C GLY A 760 -32.90 -40.57 -34.64
N ILE A 761 -32.94 -41.86 -34.26
CA ILE A 761 -31.96 -42.50 -33.36
C ILE A 761 -31.17 -43.60 -34.09
N SER A 762 -29.82 -43.56 -34.08
CA SER A 762 -28.99 -44.77 -33.78
C SER A 762 -27.46 -44.59 -33.83
N LYS A 763 -26.80 -44.84 -32.68
CA LYS A 763 -25.62 -45.71 -32.44
C LYS A 763 -24.54 -45.94 -33.53
N ARG A 764 -23.30 -45.61 -33.12
CA ARG A 764 -22.09 -46.49 -32.97
C ARG A 764 -20.93 -46.47 -34.00
N LYS A 765 -19.74 -46.45 -33.39
CA LYS A 765 -18.42 -47.04 -33.74
C LYS A 765 -17.47 -46.29 -34.71
N ARG A 766 -16.40 -45.76 -34.08
CA ARG A 766 -14.97 -45.85 -34.43
C ARG A 766 -14.60 -46.48 -35.79
N ASN A 767 -13.73 -45.79 -36.54
CA ASN A 767 -12.33 -46.18 -36.69
C ASN A 767 -11.50 -45.07 -37.35
N ASN A 768 -10.64 -44.41 -36.58
CA ASN A 768 -9.19 -44.28 -36.78
C ASN A 768 -8.58 -43.67 -35.50
#